data_AF-A0A813G2G1-F1
#
_entry.id   AF-A0A813G2G1-F1
#
_cell.length_a   1.000
_cell.length_b   1.000
_cell.length_c   1.000
_cell.angle_alpha   90.00
_cell.angle_beta   90.00
_cell.angle_gamma   90.00
#
_symmetry.space_group_name_H-M   'P 1'
#
loop_
_entity.id
_entity.type
_entity.pdbx_description
1 polymer ?
#
loop_
_entity_poly.entity_id
_entity_poly.type
_entity_poly.pdbx_seq_one_letter_code
_entity_poly.pdbx_strand_id
1 'polypeptide(L)'
;MDCGRSEYMHLVNALLPETPGHDAICSAALLVEHLLLCSSVRMCSFAWFLLTYLHGSVLPEQYVASEVVADAWAQLHHNMSESVSSWEHLVLSFGLHGTDTAGNRRTLFRDDVGVHKSAQTGVHEDFAKEEKNAVILTSGDIDYMEEPFVWPFLEHLLCYATLRGMRFVGETRSHRGSPSRRLPGQRPQREESSAANFVWHAAWSTVGAEDAIEHLINLDNTTSLLNSVGLLLQHEDDIMLNLEPQNNWGRPWAIMAELAQLLPGALLLYFAPQFTIRPDSWHRGVVELLLNRSASRPTSLGRYAAGVIFVPDSWHGADCANTDFVAIRNTPVGERFIQLWRDKSGWAGSSVEAGFAESILEMVGVEMSGRTLGAVAYNHSCAALVLPNWLGQFDKKAYCQCWHSILETLAGPYRLRKSDVFSFVDPESLAVNFAARDVVEGSGATLEELHLVSSELYSLQPLTPFAVNWGGFGPERRQLAMDYLRLRFGFHMSGECALPPQTLALHAAFGTTARHIHCCKWRQQVSQSSTANHRPEVSSADQSKACTAYRFVTQEDCAAILAGQDIARDDVPSSTCERSDFGLICAHVSHEDYVDSQRRANWEKLSFQWAARGHIVQLARWLKSNLKVRYQFGICHGSRQGWEQSWFQQALGWRNVSVIGTEISESADDFPNTLRWDFHDVKESWVSKTDFVYTNALDHSFNPQLALRQWMKCLHEDGLLMLEHCSSHTDRHSSAAGLDDQSDVFGASFAEYLRLVHSVDLDVVEVLHAPKASPHWALRGCRVICAVRRSSGLQILADDIPRHGPRLTRGA
;
A
#
# COMPACT_ATOMS: atom_id res chain seq x y z
N MET A 1 -46.24 -19.55 1.42
CA MET A 1 -45.97 -18.58 2.50
C MET A 1 -46.98 -17.45 2.37
N ASP A 2 -47.49 -16.90 3.46
CA ASP A 2 -48.38 -15.73 3.42
C ASP A 2 -47.50 -14.46 3.29
N CYS A 3 -47.04 -14.18 2.07
CA CYS A 3 -46.03 -13.15 1.80
C CYS A 3 -46.53 -11.72 2.07
N GLY A 4 -47.84 -11.54 2.27
CA GLY A 4 -48.50 -10.24 2.47
C GLY A 4 -48.45 -9.68 3.91
N ARG A 5 -47.71 -10.30 4.83
CA ARG A 5 -47.65 -9.89 6.26
C ARG A 5 -46.26 -9.48 6.76
N SER A 6 -45.35 -9.13 5.87
CA SER A 6 -44.05 -8.60 6.29
C SER A 6 -44.20 -7.22 6.94
N GLU A 7 -43.58 -6.98 8.10
CA GLU A 7 -43.47 -5.62 8.68
C GLU A 7 -42.75 -4.65 7.72
N TYR A 8 -42.07 -5.19 6.71
CA TYR A 8 -41.30 -4.49 5.69
C TYR A 8 -42.04 -4.36 4.34
N MET A 9 -43.37 -4.51 4.30
CA MET A 9 -44.15 -4.39 3.06
C MET A 9 -43.93 -3.06 2.31
N HIS A 10 -43.53 -1.99 3.00
CA HIS A 10 -43.16 -0.73 2.36
C HIS A 10 -41.88 -0.85 1.49
N LEU A 11 -40.89 -1.62 1.93
CA LEU A 11 -39.69 -1.97 1.14
C LEU A 11 -40.06 -2.90 -0.01
N VAL A 12 -40.89 -3.91 0.25
CA VAL A 12 -41.39 -4.83 -0.78
C VAL A 12 -42.11 -4.07 -1.89
N ASN A 13 -43.02 -3.16 -1.53
CA ASN A 13 -43.73 -2.32 -2.50
C ASN A 13 -42.81 -1.39 -3.30
N ALA A 14 -41.66 -1.00 -2.76
CA ALA A 14 -40.68 -0.20 -3.49
C ALA A 14 -39.94 -1.00 -4.59
N LEU A 15 -39.91 -2.34 -4.48
CA LEU A 15 -39.29 -3.25 -5.45
C LEU A 15 -40.27 -3.74 -6.52
N LEU A 16 -41.56 -3.40 -6.41
CA LEU A 16 -42.58 -3.96 -7.28
C LEU A 16 -43.01 -2.94 -8.35
N PRO A 17 -43.35 -3.40 -9.58
CA PRO A 17 -44.01 -2.55 -10.57
C PRO A 17 -45.39 -2.10 -10.06
N GLU A 18 -46.02 -1.11 -10.71
CA GLU A 18 -47.32 -0.53 -10.26
C GLU A 18 -48.44 -1.57 -10.10
N THR A 19 -48.40 -2.69 -10.82
CA THR A 19 -49.39 -3.78 -10.74
C THR A 19 -48.71 -5.16 -10.70
N PRO A 20 -48.13 -5.54 -9.54
CA PRO A 20 -47.37 -6.78 -9.44
C PRO A 20 -48.28 -8.01 -9.30
N GLY A 21 -47.89 -9.11 -9.93
CA GLY A 21 -48.49 -10.42 -9.65
C GLY A 21 -48.15 -10.92 -8.25
N HIS A 22 -48.93 -11.86 -7.72
CA HIS A 22 -48.71 -12.45 -6.39
C HIS A 22 -47.31 -13.05 -6.22
N ASP A 23 -46.78 -13.71 -7.25
CA ASP A 23 -45.45 -14.33 -7.21
C ASP A 23 -44.33 -13.29 -7.14
N ALA A 24 -44.48 -12.15 -7.83
CA ALA A 24 -43.55 -11.03 -7.74
C ALA A 24 -43.53 -10.46 -6.32
N ILE A 25 -44.70 -10.31 -5.68
CA ILE A 25 -44.82 -9.86 -4.28
C ILE A 25 -44.08 -10.83 -3.35
N CYS A 26 -44.29 -12.14 -3.52
CA CYS A 26 -43.61 -13.15 -2.72
C CYS A 26 -42.10 -13.15 -2.90
N SER A 27 -41.62 -13.06 -4.13
CA SER A 27 -40.18 -13.02 -4.41
C SER A 27 -39.52 -11.74 -3.92
N ALA A 28 -40.18 -10.59 -4.05
CA ALA A 28 -39.69 -9.32 -3.50
C ALA A 28 -39.67 -9.35 -1.96
N ALA A 29 -40.68 -9.95 -1.33
CA ALA A 29 -40.71 -10.16 0.12
C ALA A 29 -39.55 -11.06 0.58
N LEU A 30 -39.29 -12.16 -0.15
CA LEU A 30 -38.19 -13.06 0.16
C LEU A 30 -36.81 -12.39 -0.03
N LEU A 31 -36.66 -11.55 -1.06
CA LEU A 31 -35.44 -10.77 -1.30
C LEU A 31 -35.17 -9.77 -0.17
N VAL A 32 -36.21 -9.01 0.23
CA VAL A 32 -36.12 -8.09 1.37
C VAL A 32 -35.81 -8.86 2.66
N GLU A 33 -36.44 -10.00 2.88
CA GLU A 33 -36.16 -10.87 4.02
C GLU A 33 -34.70 -11.37 4.02
N HIS A 34 -34.15 -11.81 2.87
CA HIS A 34 -32.73 -12.21 2.78
C HIS A 34 -31.78 -11.05 3.03
N LEU A 35 -32.10 -9.84 2.57
CA LEU A 35 -31.30 -8.63 2.83
C LEU A 35 -31.33 -8.24 4.32
N LEU A 36 -32.45 -8.48 5.01
CA LEU A 36 -32.62 -8.19 6.43
C LEU A 36 -32.02 -9.27 7.34
N LEU A 37 -32.09 -10.53 6.92
CA LEU A 37 -31.57 -11.70 7.66
C LEU A 37 -30.14 -12.08 7.23
N CYS A 38 -29.54 -11.25 6.38
CA CYS A 38 -28.26 -11.48 5.75
C CYS A 38 -27.17 -11.73 6.83
N SER A 39 -26.66 -12.96 6.88
CA SER A 39 -25.77 -13.45 7.95
C SER A 39 -24.41 -13.88 7.42
N SER A 40 -24.24 -13.96 6.10
CA SER A 40 -22.97 -14.27 5.44
C SER A 40 -22.75 -13.37 4.23
N VAL A 41 -21.49 -13.08 3.88
CA VAL A 41 -21.16 -12.25 2.70
C VAL A 41 -21.71 -12.85 1.43
N ARG A 42 -21.73 -14.17 1.33
CA ARG A 42 -22.31 -14.89 0.21
C ARG A 42 -23.80 -14.56 0.06
N MET A 43 -24.60 -14.77 1.11
CA MET A 43 -26.05 -14.49 1.09
C MET A 43 -26.34 -13.00 0.84
N CYS A 44 -25.64 -12.11 1.56
CA CYS A 44 -25.84 -10.66 1.40
C CYS A 44 -25.45 -10.20 -0.01
N SER A 45 -24.27 -10.56 -0.50
CA SER A 45 -23.81 -10.16 -1.84
C SER A 45 -24.73 -10.72 -2.92
N PHE A 46 -25.24 -11.96 -2.78
CA PHE A 46 -26.15 -12.59 -3.73
C PHE A 46 -27.48 -11.85 -3.81
N ALA A 47 -28.10 -11.56 -2.66
CA ALA A 47 -29.33 -10.77 -2.60
C ALA A 47 -29.11 -9.34 -3.15
N TRP A 48 -27.99 -8.70 -2.82
CA TRP A 48 -27.63 -7.39 -3.36
C TRP A 48 -27.41 -7.40 -4.86
N PHE A 49 -26.70 -8.41 -5.38
CA PHE A 49 -26.51 -8.59 -6.79
C PHE A 49 -27.87 -8.71 -7.49
N LEU A 50 -28.76 -9.57 -7.01
CA LEU A 50 -30.11 -9.70 -7.58
C LEU A 50 -30.87 -8.38 -7.53
N LEU A 51 -30.80 -7.64 -6.43
CA LEU A 51 -31.44 -6.34 -6.30
C LEU A 51 -30.92 -5.32 -7.34
N THR A 52 -29.59 -5.19 -7.47
CA THR A 52 -28.97 -4.29 -8.47
C THR A 52 -29.27 -4.73 -9.90
N TYR A 53 -29.30 -6.03 -10.14
CA TYR A 53 -29.62 -6.62 -11.44
C TYR A 53 -31.07 -6.35 -11.87
N LEU A 54 -32.02 -6.51 -10.94
CA LEU A 54 -33.46 -6.32 -11.16
C LEU A 54 -33.84 -4.88 -11.47
N HIS A 55 -33.27 -3.94 -10.72
CA HIS A 55 -33.70 -2.54 -10.74
C HIS A 55 -32.79 -1.66 -11.60
N GLY A 56 -31.67 -2.23 -12.06
CA GLY A 56 -30.64 -1.49 -12.76
C GLY A 56 -30.32 -0.19 -12.04
N SER A 57 -30.08 0.85 -12.81
CA SER A 57 -29.60 2.13 -12.35
C SER A 57 -30.64 3.06 -11.76
N VAL A 58 -31.78 2.54 -11.30
CA VAL A 58 -32.94 3.35 -10.89
C VAL A 58 -33.52 2.83 -9.57
N LEU A 59 -32.65 2.64 -8.58
CA LEU A 59 -33.13 2.51 -7.20
C LEU A 59 -33.46 3.91 -6.66
N PRO A 60 -34.61 4.11 -5.98
CA PRO A 60 -34.87 5.34 -5.25
C PRO A 60 -33.79 5.53 -4.17
N GLU A 61 -33.20 6.72 -4.07
CA GLU A 61 -32.22 7.09 -3.01
C GLU A 61 -32.69 6.69 -1.60
N GLN A 62 -34.00 6.61 -1.39
CA GLN A 62 -34.65 6.21 -0.14
C GLN A 62 -34.30 4.79 0.33
N TYR A 63 -34.00 3.85 -0.57
CA TYR A 63 -33.63 2.48 -0.18
C TYR A 63 -32.18 2.42 0.32
N VAL A 64 -31.27 3.09 -0.40
CA VAL A 64 -29.83 3.13 -0.10
C VAL A 64 -29.52 3.99 1.13
N ALA A 65 -30.27 5.07 1.35
CA ALA A 65 -30.13 5.92 2.52
C ALA A 65 -30.81 5.34 3.79
N SER A 66 -31.46 4.18 3.69
CA SER A 66 -32.10 3.58 4.86
C SER A 66 -31.05 3.10 5.86
N GLU A 67 -31.21 3.45 7.15
CA GLU A 67 -30.39 2.94 8.25
C GLU A 67 -30.32 1.40 8.23
N VAL A 68 -31.39 0.75 7.76
CA VAL A 68 -31.50 -0.70 7.60
C VAL A 68 -30.45 -1.28 6.66
N VAL A 69 -30.18 -0.64 5.52
CA VAL A 69 -29.13 -1.09 4.58
C VAL A 69 -27.75 -0.89 5.19
N ALA A 70 -27.53 0.24 5.89
CA ALA A 70 -26.28 0.49 6.59
C ALA A 70 -26.04 -0.50 7.74
N ASP A 71 -27.10 -0.88 8.47
CA ASP A 71 -27.06 -1.84 9.57
C ASP A 71 -26.84 -3.27 9.05
N ALA A 72 -27.47 -3.66 7.94
CA ALA A 72 -27.21 -4.95 7.29
C ALA A 72 -25.73 -5.05 6.85
N TRP A 73 -25.16 -3.97 6.32
CA TRP A 73 -23.73 -3.88 6.02
C TRP A 73 -22.85 -3.95 7.26
N ALA A 74 -23.24 -3.29 8.35
CA ALA A 74 -22.50 -3.32 9.61
C ALA A 74 -22.55 -4.72 10.27
N GLN A 75 -23.67 -5.42 10.15
CA GLN A 75 -23.84 -6.79 10.65
C GLN A 75 -23.08 -7.79 9.79
N LEU A 76 -23.09 -7.63 8.48
CA LEU A 76 -22.24 -8.39 7.57
C LEU A 76 -20.76 -8.22 7.90
N HIS A 77 -20.36 -6.97 8.10
CA HIS A 77 -19.03 -6.62 8.58
C HIS A 77 -18.71 -7.35 9.89
N HIS A 78 -19.62 -7.34 10.86
CA HIS A 78 -19.43 -8.02 12.14
C HIS A 78 -19.21 -9.53 11.98
N ASN A 79 -19.99 -10.20 11.14
CA ASN A 79 -19.85 -11.65 10.92
C ASN A 79 -18.55 -12.01 10.17
N MET A 80 -18.09 -11.14 9.25
CA MET A 80 -16.74 -11.25 8.69
C MET A 80 -15.68 -11.12 9.78
N SER A 81 -15.81 -10.12 10.64
CA SER A 81 -14.91 -9.87 11.77
C SER A 81 -14.89 -11.04 12.77
N GLU A 82 -16.02 -11.72 13.04
CA GLU A 82 -16.04 -12.92 13.89
C GLU A 82 -15.28 -14.08 13.25
N SER A 83 -15.49 -14.34 11.96
CA SER A 83 -14.73 -15.35 11.23
C SER A 83 -13.24 -15.05 11.32
N VAL A 84 -12.86 -13.77 11.26
CA VAL A 84 -11.49 -13.24 11.33
C VAL A 84 -10.92 -13.24 12.76
N SER A 85 -11.75 -13.12 13.80
CA SER A 85 -11.31 -13.18 15.20
C SER A 85 -10.73 -14.55 15.57
N SER A 86 -11.23 -15.63 14.96
CA SER A 86 -10.58 -16.95 15.06
C SER A 86 -9.17 -16.98 14.43
N TRP A 87 -8.86 -16.04 13.53
CA TRP A 87 -7.58 -15.90 12.86
C TRP A 87 -6.58 -15.15 13.72
N GLU A 88 -7.05 -14.18 14.53
CA GLU A 88 -6.19 -13.51 15.50
C GLU A 88 -5.52 -14.55 16.40
N HIS A 89 -6.27 -15.54 16.89
CA HIS A 89 -5.68 -16.64 17.65
C HIS A 89 -4.65 -17.45 16.86
N LEU A 90 -4.90 -17.71 15.58
CA LEU A 90 -4.00 -18.48 14.73
C LEU A 90 -2.71 -17.71 14.43
N VAL A 91 -2.82 -16.47 13.93
CA VAL A 91 -1.70 -15.57 13.63
C VAL A 91 -0.91 -15.23 14.89
N LEU A 92 -1.55 -15.01 16.03
CA LEU A 92 -0.86 -14.78 17.32
C LEU A 92 -0.17 -16.05 17.82
N SER A 93 -0.80 -17.22 17.68
CA SER A 93 -0.21 -18.51 18.09
C SER A 93 1.01 -18.91 17.26
N PHE A 94 1.03 -18.52 15.98
CA PHE A 94 2.18 -18.73 15.10
C PHE A 94 3.20 -17.57 15.18
N GLY A 95 2.78 -16.32 15.40
CA GLY A 95 3.63 -15.15 15.14
C GLY A 95 4.37 -14.51 16.31
N LEU A 96 3.87 -14.57 17.55
CA LEU A 96 4.26 -13.53 18.53
C LEU A 96 4.74 -14.04 19.91
N HIS A 97 5.62 -15.04 19.94
CA HIS A 97 6.27 -15.58 21.15
C HIS A 97 5.56 -16.78 21.80
N GLY A 98 5.25 -17.81 21.02
CA GLY A 98 5.07 -19.14 21.60
C GLY A 98 6.38 -19.64 22.22
N THR A 99 6.62 -19.31 23.49
CA THR A 99 7.50 -20.15 24.30
C THR A 99 6.78 -21.48 24.54
N ASP A 100 7.45 -22.60 24.35
CA ASP A 100 6.89 -23.87 24.82
C ASP A 100 6.64 -23.82 26.34
N THR A 101 5.99 -24.84 26.89
CA THR A 101 5.77 -24.98 28.34
C THR A 101 7.07 -24.94 29.16
N ALA A 102 8.25 -24.98 28.52
CA ALA A 102 9.56 -24.87 29.12
C ALA A 102 10.23 -23.49 28.93
N GLY A 103 9.54 -22.49 28.37
CA GLY A 103 10.06 -21.13 28.21
C GLY A 103 10.97 -20.93 27.01
N ASN A 104 11.13 -21.92 26.13
CA ASN A 104 12.00 -21.78 24.96
C ASN A 104 11.27 -21.10 23.82
N ARG A 105 11.79 -19.97 23.34
CA ARG A 105 11.33 -19.30 22.11
C ARG A 105 11.43 -20.28 20.94
N ARG A 106 10.30 -20.79 20.45
CA ARG A 106 10.26 -21.49 19.17
C ARG A 106 10.37 -20.47 18.04
N THR A 107 11.48 -20.50 17.32
CA THR A 107 11.57 -19.91 15.99
C THR A 107 10.85 -20.84 15.01
N LEU A 108 9.82 -20.34 14.33
CA LEU A 108 9.11 -21.08 13.27
C LEU A 108 10.00 -21.44 12.07
N PHE A 109 11.18 -20.82 11.97
CA PHE A 109 12.14 -20.99 10.89
C PHE A 109 13.49 -21.47 11.43
N ARG A 110 13.50 -22.58 12.17
CA ARG A 110 14.77 -23.24 12.48
C ARG A 110 15.15 -24.10 11.27
N ASP A 111 16.30 -23.81 10.68
CA ASP A 111 17.01 -24.57 9.62
C ASP A 111 17.42 -26.00 10.07
N ASP A 112 16.68 -26.62 10.98
CA ASP A 112 16.93 -27.97 11.50
C ASP A 112 16.41 -29.06 10.53
N VAL A 113 16.52 -28.85 9.21
CA VAL A 113 16.81 -29.98 8.32
C VAL A 113 18.29 -30.27 8.51
N GLY A 114 18.59 -30.94 9.62
CA GLY A 114 19.92 -31.44 9.91
C GLY A 114 20.41 -32.24 8.71
N VAL A 115 21.32 -31.65 7.94
CA VAL A 115 22.25 -32.39 7.11
C VAL A 115 23.12 -33.18 8.09
N HIS A 116 22.61 -34.33 8.52
CA HIS A 116 23.46 -35.38 9.04
C HIS A 116 24.43 -35.72 7.92
N LYS A 117 25.66 -35.19 8.03
CA LYS A 117 26.82 -35.73 7.33
C LYS A 117 27.09 -37.13 7.88
N SER A 118 26.26 -38.12 7.53
CA SER A 118 26.69 -39.51 7.57
C SER A 118 27.42 -39.79 6.26
N ALA A 119 28.74 -39.70 6.31
CA ALA A 119 29.57 -40.31 5.29
C ALA A 119 29.35 -41.83 5.36
N GLN A 120 28.63 -42.41 4.40
CA GLN A 120 28.87 -43.77 3.88
C GLN A 120 27.91 -44.13 2.73
N THR A 121 28.49 -44.17 1.52
CA THR A 121 28.30 -45.17 0.46
C THR A 121 26.88 -45.58 0.03
N GLY A 122 26.47 -45.02 -1.12
CA GLY A 122 25.94 -45.79 -2.26
C GLY A 122 24.47 -46.23 -2.20
N VAL A 123 23.59 -45.43 -2.80
CA VAL A 123 22.58 -45.82 -3.81
C VAL A 123 22.13 -44.52 -4.52
N HIS A 124 22.46 -44.40 -5.81
CA HIS A 124 21.81 -43.47 -6.73
C HIS A 124 20.50 -44.15 -7.17
N GLU A 125 19.33 -43.73 -6.66
CA GLU A 125 18.03 -43.92 -7.36
C GLU A 125 16.79 -43.23 -6.75
N ASP A 126 16.84 -42.56 -5.59
CA ASP A 126 15.65 -41.93 -4.99
C ASP A 126 15.61 -40.39 -5.04
N PHE A 127 16.22 -39.77 -6.06
CA PHE A 127 16.15 -38.30 -6.26
C PHE A 127 14.76 -37.79 -6.75
N ALA A 128 13.76 -38.67 -6.90
CA ALA A 128 12.43 -38.30 -7.40
C ALA A 128 11.44 -37.78 -6.33
N LYS A 129 11.87 -37.51 -5.10
CA LYS A 129 11.03 -36.96 -4.02
C LYS A 129 11.43 -35.54 -3.56
N GLU A 130 12.37 -34.90 -4.24
CA GLU A 130 12.92 -33.59 -3.85
C GLU A 130 12.35 -32.38 -4.62
N GLU A 131 11.23 -32.51 -5.31
CA GLU A 131 10.56 -31.35 -5.91
C GLU A 131 9.88 -30.48 -4.82
N LYS A 132 10.68 -29.64 -4.16
CA LYS A 132 10.26 -28.82 -3.01
C LYS A 132 9.57 -27.52 -3.42
N ASN A 133 9.49 -27.17 -4.69
CA ASN A 133 8.89 -25.91 -5.17
C ASN A 133 8.23 -26.12 -6.54
N ALA A 134 7.24 -25.30 -6.88
CA ALA A 134 6.58 -25.35 -8.18
C ALA A 134 6.42 -23.97 -8.83
N VAL A 135 6.42 -23.95 -10.17
CA VAL A 135 5.99 -22.83 -11.00
C VAL A 135 4.73 -23.26 -11.73
N ILE A 136 3.67 -22.48 -11.58
CA ILE A 136 2.38 -22.73 -12.19
C ILE A 136 2.10 -21.60 -13.17
N LEU A 137 1.71 -21.98 -14.38
CA LEU A 137 1.14 -21.09 -15.37
C LEU A 137 -0.23 -21.67 -15.76
N THR A 138 -1.29 -20.93 -15.45
CA THR A 138 -2.66 -21.35 -15.81
C THR A 138 -3.14 -20.53 -16.99
N SER A 139 -3.68 -21.17 -18.04
CA SER A 139 -4.48 -20.48 -19.04
C SER A 139 -5.89 -21.06 -19.00
N GLY A 140 -6.90 -20.19 -18.99
CA GLY A 140 -8.28 -20.65 -19.19
C GLY A 140 -8.61 -21.00 -20.64
N ASP A 141 -7.64 -20.84 -21.55
CA ASP A 141 -7.72 -21.24 -22.96
C ASP A 141 -6.53 -22.14 -23.30
N ILE A 142 -6.81 -23.41 -23.67
CA ILE A 142 -5.76 -24.36 -24.06
C ILE A 142 -5.10 -23.95 -25.37
N ASP A 143 -5.87 -23.36 -26.29
CA ASP A 143 -5.38 -22.93 -27.59
C ASP A 143 -4.35 -21.82 -27.40
N TYR A 144 -4.51 -20.97 -26.38
CA TYR A 144 -3.54 -19.93 -26.01
C TYR A 144 -2.17 -20.52 -25.67
N MET A 145 -2.08 -21.64 -24.95
CA MET A 145 -0.78 -22.26 -24.64
C MET A 145 -0.14 -22.92 -25.87
N GLU A 146 -0.96 -23.32 -26.84
CA GLU A 146 -0.52 -23.84 -28.13
C GLU A 146 -0.24 -22.72 -29.15
N GLU A 147 -0.56 -21.46 -28.82
CA GLU A 147 -0.28 -20.33 -29.69
C GLU A 147 1.22 -20.28 -29.96
N PRO A 148 1.65 -20.23 -31.23
CA PRO A 148 3.07 -20.36 -31.56
C PRO A 148 3.97 -19.28 -30.91
N PHE A 149 3.41 -18.15 -30.48
CA PHE A 149 4.14 -17.09 -29.77
C PHE A 149 4.14 -17.25 -28.25
N VAL A 150 3.28 -18.09 -27.68
CA VAL A 150 3.27 -18.41 -26.25
C VAL A 150 4.30 -19.49 -25.93
N TRP A 151 4.46 -20.45 -26.83
CA TRP A 151 5.38 -21.58 -26.70
C TRP A 151 6.83 -21.23 -26.28
N PRO A 152 7.50 -20.20 -26.85
CA PRO A 152 8.87 -19.86 -26.46
C PRO A 152 9.01 -19.42 -24.99
N PHE A 153 7.99 -18.81 -24.41
CA PHE A 153 7.98 -18.47 -22.98
C PHE A 153 7.69 -19.67 -22.11
N LEU A 154 6.80 -20.58 -22.55
CA LEU A 154 6.59 -21.85 -21.87
C LEU A 154 7.89 -22.64 -21.79
N GLU A 155 8.61 -22.80 -22.91
CA GLU A 155 9.93 -23.43 -22.94
C GLU A 155 10.91 -22.72 -22.02
N HIS A 156 10.87 -21.39 -21.96
CA HIS A 156 11.74 -20.62 -21.07
C HIS A 156 11.39 -20.83 -19.58
N LEU A 157 10.11 -20.82 -19.19
CA LEU A 157 9.67 -21.08 -17.83
C LEU A 157 9.95 -22.53 -17.40
N LEU A 158 9.70 -23.49 -18.29
CA LEU A 158 10.08 -24.90 -18.14
C LEU A 158 11.57 -25.02 -17.85
N CYS A 159 12.37 -24.30 -18.64
CA CYS A 159 13.81 -24.31 -18.48
C CYS A 159 14.24 -23.71 -17.14
N TYR A 160 13.67 -22.58 -16.76
CA TYR A 160 13.92 -21.96 -15.47
C TYR A 160 13.58 -22.89 -14.31
N ALA A 161 12.38 -23.49 -14.33
CA ALA A 161 11.93 -24.40 -13.30
C ALA A 161 12.90 -25.58 -13.17
N THR A 162 13.26 -26.20 -14.30
CA THR A 162 14.23 -27.30 -14.37
C THR A 162 15.58 -26.91 -13.77
N LEU A 163 16.15 -25.77 -14.17
CA LEU A 163 17.45 -25.28 -13.68
C LEU A 163 17.45 -24.95 -12.18
N ARG A 164 16.28 -24.73 -11.58
CA ARG A 164 16.12 -24.41 -10.16
C ARG A 164 15.56 -25.58 -9.34
N GLY A 165 15.45 -26.77 -9.92
CA GLY A 165 14.88 -27.95 -9.24
C GLY A 165 13.42 -27.75 -8.84
N MET A 166 12.67 -26.96 -9.62
CA MET A 166 11.24 -26.72 -9.41
C MET A 166 10.43 -27.55 -10.41
N ARG A 167 9.24 -27.98 -9.97
CA ARG A 167 8.25 -28.57 -10.86
C ARG A 167 7.57 -27.48 -11.68
N PHE A 168 7.50 -27.62 -13.00
CA PHE A 168 6.67 -26.74 -13.83
C PHE A 168 5.29 -27.37 -14.04
N VAL A 169 4.24 -26.57 -13.89
CA VAL A 169 2.85 -26.97 -14.06
C VAL A 169 2.22 -26.00 -15.06
N GLY A 170 2.15 -26.43 -16.32
CA GLY A 170 1.30 -25.78 -17.32
C GLY A 170 -0.12 -26.31 -17.16
N GLU A 171 -0.98 -25.58 -16.47
CA GLU A 171 -2.38 -25.95 -16.34
C GLU A 171 -3.17 -25.37 -17.52
N THR A 172 -3.42 -26.24 -18.50
CA THR A 172 -4.24 -25.96 -19.69
C THR A 172 -5.69 -26.36 -19.50
N ARG A 173 -5.99 -27.13 -18.45
CA ARG A 173 -7.35 -27.59 -18.19
C ARG A 173 -7.95 -26.58 -17.23
N SER A 174 -8.95 -25.84 -17.70
CA SER A 174 -10.04 -25.48 -16.78
C SER A 174 -10.38 -26.78 -16.05
N HIS A 175 -10.19 -26.81 -14.72
CA HIS A 175 -10.16 -28.04 -13.94
C HIS A 175 -11.22 -29.02 -14.46
N ARG A 176 -10.83 -30.27 -14.74
CA ARG A 176 -11.65 -31.36 -15.33
C ARG A 176 -12.94 -31.72 -14.57
N GLY A 177 -13.38 -30.89 -13.62
CA GLY A 177 -14.69 -30.90 -12.97
C GLY A 177 -15.53 -29.64 -13.17
N SER A 178 -15.15 -28.68 -14.03
CA SER A 178 -15.97 -27.50 -14.37
C SER A 178 -16.40 -27.55 -15.83
N PRO A 179 -17.54 -28.18 -16.16
CA PRO A 179 -17.96 -28.34 -17.53
C PRO A 179 -18.78 -27.11 -17.90
N SER A 180 -18.13 -26.16 -18.58
CA SER A 180 -18.87 -25.14 -19.31
C SER A 180 -19.48 -25.80 -20.55
N ARG A 181 -20.73 -26.23 -20.44
CA ARG A 181 -21.49 -26.64 -21.63
C ARG A 181 -21.92 -25.35 -22.34
N ARG A 182 -21.23 -24.98 -23.42
CA ARG A 182 -21.80 -24.00 -24.36
C ARG A 182 -23.14 -24.56 -24.84
N LEU A 183 -24.25 -23.88 -24.56
CA LEU A 183 -25.55 -24.26 -25.08
C LEU A 183 -25.44 -24.38 -26.62
N PRO A 184 -25.79 -25.53 -27.21
CA PRO A 184 -25.64 -25.74 -28.64
C PRO A 184 -26.59 -24.79 -29.39
N GLY A 185 -26.05 -23.75 -30.02
CA GLY A 185 -26.82 -22.83 -30.88
C GLY A 185 -26.40 -21.36 -30.86
N GLN A 186 -25.66 -20.89 -29.84
CA GLN A 186 -25.25 -19.48 -29.79
C GLN A 186 -24.00 -19.21 -30.64
N ARG A 187 -24.17 -18.40 -31.68
CA ARG A 187 -23.04 -17.78 -32.40
C ARG A 187 -22.48 -16.64 -31.56
N PRO A 188 -21.16 -16.40 -31.57
CA PRO A 188 -20.57 -15.25 -30.91
C PRO A 188 -20.91 -14.00 -31.73
N GLN A 189 -22.02 -13.34 -31.42
CA GLN A 189 -22.18 -11.94 -31.80
C GLN A 189 -21.49 -11.10 -30.74
N ARG A 190 -20.61 -10.21 -31.22
CA ARG A 190 -19.93 -9.20 -30.42
C ARG A 190 -20.98 -8.27 -29.81
N GLU A 191 -20.77 -7.92 -28.55
CA GLU A 191 -21.38 -6.79 -27.82
C GLU A 191 -22.82 -6.91 -27.29
N GLU A 192 -23.38 -8.10 -27.11
CA GLU A 192 -24.57 -8.24 -26.23
C GLU A 192 -24.14 -8.52 -24.78
N SER A 193 -24.04 -7.42 -24.03
CA SER A 193 -24.17 -7.39 -22.58
C SER A 193 -25.51 -7.99 -22.15
N SER A 194 -25.53 -8.73 -21.03
CA SER A 194 -26.34 -8.35 -19.84
C SER A 194 -26.77 -9.48 -18.91
N ALA A 195 -26.74 -10.78 -19.26
CA ALA A 195 -27.22 -11.83 -18.34
C ALA A 195 -26.39 -13.12 -18.32
N ALA A 196 -26.07 -13.65 -19.51
CA ALA A 196 -25.47 -14.98 -19.68
C ALA A 196 -24.00 -15.09 -19.21
N ASN A 197 -23.29 -13.96 -19.08
CA ASN A 197 -21.92 -13.95 -18.53
C ASN A 197 -21.90 -14.06 -16.99
N PHE A 198 -23.05 -13.87 -16.34
CA PHE A 198 -23.09 -13.66 -14.89
C PHE A 198 -23.28 -14.92 -14.05
N VAL A 199 -23.65 -16.04 -14.65
CA VAL A 199 -24.09 -17.22 -13.89
C VAL A 199 -23.09 -18.36 -14.04
N TRP A 200 -22.43 -18.71 -12.94
CA TRP A 200 -21.59 -19.90 -12.84
C TRP A 200 -22.25 -20.94 -11.92
N HIS A 201 -22.38 -22.17 -12.41
CA HIS A 201 -22.94 -23.30 -11.65
C HIS A 201 -21.87 -23.86 -10.71
N ALA A 202 -22.03 -23.67 -9.40
CA ALA A 202 -21.08 -24.18 -8.41
C ALA A 202 -21.31 -25.65 -8.01
N ALA A 203 -22.46 -26.23 -8.33
CA ALA A 203 -22.79 -27.60 -7.96
C ALA A 203 -23.45 -28.39 -9.09
N TRP A 204 -22.72 -29.36 -9.66
CA TRP A 204 -23.20 -30.32 -10.66
C TRP A 204 -24.11 -31.43 -10.09
N SER A 205 -24.78 -31.22 -8.94
CA SER A 205 -25.48 -32.33 -8.26
C SER A 205 -26.88 -32.05 -7.73
N THR A 206 -27.36 -30.81 -7.71
CA THR A 206 -28.74 -30.51 -7.31
C THR A 206 -29.64 -30.44 -8.54
N VAL A 207 -30.50 -31.46 -8.69
CA VAL A 207 -31.59 -31.48 -9.68
C VAL A 207 -32.43 -30.21 -9.48
N GLY A 208 -32.48 -29.33 -10.49
CA GLY A 208 -33.26 -28.07 -10.47
C GLY A 208 -32.46 -26.78 -10.68
N ALA A 209 -31.15 -26.77 -10.42
CA ALA A 209 -30.33 -25.58 -10.64
C ALA A 209 -30.21 -25.21 -12.13
N GLU A 210 -30.22 -26.20 -13.04
CA GLU A 210 -30.20 -25.99 -14.49
C GLU A 210 -31.48 -25.28 -14.98
N ASP A 211 -32.65 -25.67 -14.49
CA ASP A 211 -33.92 -25.04 -14.86
C ASP A 211 -33.99 -23.58 -14.37
N ALA A 212 -33.48 -23.30 -13.17
CA ALA A 212 -33.41 -21.95 -12.61
C ALA A 212 -32.48 -21.03 -13.42
N ILE A 213 -31.39 -21.57 -13.95
CA ILE A 213 -30.40 -20.82 -14.73
C ILE A 213 -30.84 -20.65 -16.18
N GLU A 214 -31.47 -21.67 -16.77
CA GLU A 214 -32.12 -21.54 -18.08
C GLU A 214 -33.29 -20.53 -18.02
N HIS A 215 -34.00 -20.44 -16.90
CA HIS A 215 -34.92 -19.32 -16.65
C HIS A 215 -34.17 -17.98 -16.65
N LEU A 216 -33.11 -17.81 -15.86
CA LEU A 216 -32.33 -16.56 -15.81
C LEU A 216 -31.87 -16.05 -17.18
N ILE A 217 -31.37 -16.96 -18.02
CA ILE A 217 -30.81 -16.64 -19.35
C ILE A 217 -31.90 -16.19 -20.33
N ASN A 218 -33.13 -16.68 -20.18
CA ASN A 218 -34.25 -16.44 -21.11
C ASN A 218 -35.18 -15.29 -20.68
N LEU A 219 -34.78 -14.46 -19.71
CA LEU A 219 -35.61 -13.39 -19.16
C LEU A 219 -35.46 -12.08 -19.92
N ASP A 220 -36.35 -11.85 -20.88
CA ASP A 220 -36.46 -10.59 -21.64
C ASP A 220 -37.29 -9.48 -20.93
N ASN A 221 -37.81 -9.71 -19.70
CA ASN A 221 -38.63 -8.71 -18.97
C ASN A 221 -38.47 -8.80 -17.44
N THR A 222 -38.34 -7.64 -16.78
CA THR A 222 -38.21 -7.44 -15.31
C THR A 222 -39.30 -8.13 -14.47
N THR A 223 -40.53 -8.24 -14.98
CA THR A 223 -41.61 -8.91 -14.23
C THR A 223 -41.38 -10.42 -14.10
N SER A 224 -40.87 -11.06 -15.16
CA SER A 224 -40.54 -12.48 -15.15
C SER A 224 -39.28 -12.75 -14.30
N LEU A 225 -38.40 -11.75 -14.22
CA LEU A 225 -37.19 -11.80 -13.41
C LEU A 225 -37.52 -11.74 -11.91
N LEU A 226 -38.38 -10.82 -11.49
CA LEU A 226 -38.89 -10.79 -10.11
C LEU A 226 -39.56 -12.11 -9.71
N ASN A 227 -40.37 -12.71 -10.59
CA ASN A 227 -40.99 -14.01 -10.31
C ASN A 227 -39.93 -15.12 -10.11
N SER A 228 -38.77 -15.01 -10.74
CA SER A 228 -37.69 -16.00 -10.67
C SER A 228 -36.73 -15.80 -9.50
N VAL A 229 -36.65 -14.59 -8.92
CA VAL A 229 -35.77 -14.27 -7.78
C VAL A 229 -35.99 -15.20 -6.60
N GLY A 230 -37.24 -15.52 -6.29
CA GLY A 230 -37.55 -16.45 -5.20
C GLY A 230 -36.99 -17.86 -5.41
N LEU A 231 -36.87 -18.31 -6.67
CA LEU A 231 -36.24 -19.57 -7.03
C LEU A 231 -34.71 -19.46 -6.93
N LEU A 232 -34.13 -18.34 -7.36
CA LEU A 232 -32.68 -18.13 -7.31
C LEU A 232 -32.15 -18.04 -5.89
N LEU A 233 -32.88 -17.37 -4.99
CA LEU A 233 -32.53 -17.30 -3.57
C LEU A 233 -32.54 -18.70 -2.92
N GLN A 234 -33.40 -19.61 -3.36
CA GLN A 234 -33.40 -21.00 -2.87
C GLN A 234 -32.16 -21.80 -3.30
N HIS A 235 -31.42 -21.29 -4.30
CA HIS A 235 -30.22 -21.90 -4.85
C HIS A 235 -28.98 -21.02 -4.63
N GLU A 236 -28.99 -20.08 -3.68
CA GLU A 236 -27.84 -19.21 -3.40
C GLU A 236 -26.57 -19.99 -3.00
N ASP A 237 -26.76 -21.17 -2.41
CA ASP A 237 -25.66 -22.08 -2.06
C ASP A 237 -25.17 -22.91 -3.25
N ASP A 238 -25.96 -23.02 -4.31
CA ASP A 238 -25.68 -23.80 -5.51
C ASP A 238 -25.18 -22.94 -6.69
N ILE A 239 -25.48 -21.64 -6.66
CA ILE A 239 -25.23 -20.69 -7.75
C ILE A 239 -24.21 -19.64 -7.31
N MET A 240 -23.23 -19.34 -8.17
CA MET A 240 -22.31 -18.22 -7.98
C MET A 240 -22.53 -17.21 -9.10
N LEU A 241 -22.71 -15.94 -8.73
CA LEU A 241 -22.98 -14.87 -9.68
C LEU A 241 -21.74 -13.95 -9.77
N ASN A 242 -21.11 -13.81 -10.93
CA ASN A 242 -19.89 -12.99 -11.04
C ASN A 242 -19.78 -12.34 -12.41
N LEU A 243 -19.11 -11.19 -12.42
CA LEU A 243 -18.97 -10.34 -13.59
C LEU A 243 -17.80 -10.75 -14.50
N GLU A 244 -16.87 -11.59 -14.03
CA GLU A 244 -15.65 -11.93 -14.77
C GLU A 244 -15.75 -13.21 -15.62
N PRO A 245 -15.06 -13.23 -16.79
CA PRO A 245 -15.04 -14.40 -17.64
C PRO A 245 -14.42 -15.62 -16.92
N GLN A 246 -14.96 -16.80 -17.22
CA GLN A 246 -14.68 -18.08 -16.55
C GLN A 246 -13.18 -18.43 -16.46
N ASN A 247 -12.36 -17.93 -17.38
CA ASN A 247 -10.92 -18.16 -17.41
C ASN A 247 -10.16 -17.50 -16.24
N ASN A 248 -10.68 -16.43 -15.66
CA ASN A 248 -10.01 -15.72 -14.56
C ASN A 248 -10.27 -16.33 -13.18
N TRP A 249 -11.29 -17.18 -13.06
CA TRP A 249 -11.71 -17.73 -11.79
C TRP A 249 -10.85 -18.86 -11.29
N GLY A 250 -10.31 -19.70 -12.18
CA GLY A 250 -9.58 -20.89 -11.78
C GLY A 250 -8.34 -20.64 -10.92
N ARG A 251 -7.90 -19.38 -10.76
CA ARG A 251 -6.63 -19.01 -10.11
C ARG A 251 -6.50 -19.52 -8.67
N PRO A 252 -7.34 -19.12 -7.68
CA PRO A 252 -7.19 -19.62 -6.32
C PRO A 252 -7.42 -21.14 -6.21
N TRP A 253 -8.28 -21.73 -7.04
CA TRP A 253 -8.49 -23.20 -7.06
C TRP A 253 -7.27 -23.95 -7.56
N ALA A 254 -6.66 -23.50 -8.67
CA ALA A 254 -5.45 -24.09 -9.23
C ALA A 254 -4.27 -23.95 -8.26
N ILE A 255 -4.11 -22.76 -7.65
CA ILE A 255 -3.08 -22.55 -6.62
C ILE A 255 -3.34 -23.48 -5.44
N MET A 256 -4.57 -23.60 -4.95
CA MET A 256 -4.90 -24.48 -3.82
C MET A 256 -4.64 -25.95 -4.12
N ALA A 257 -5.06 -26.43 -5.30
CA ALA A 257 -4.90 -27.82 -5.73
C ALA A 257 -3.42 -28.19 -5.84
N GLU A 258 -2.59 -27.27 -6.34
CA GLU A 258 -1.16 -27.49 -6.43
C GLU A 258 -0.44 -27.32 -5.09
N LEU A 259 -0.84 -26.34 -4.26
CA LEU A 259 -0.28 -26.15 -2.92
C LEU A 259 -0.47 -27.41 -2.05
N ALA A 260 -1.63 -28.07 -2.15
CA ALA A 260 -1.94 -29.32 -1.46
C ALA A 260 -1.05 -30.51 -1.86
N GLN A 261 -0.41 -30.45 -3.04
CA GLN A 261 0.52 -31.47 -3.52
C GLN A 261 1.98 -31.19 -3.09
N LEU A 262 2.28 -29.96 -2.65
CA LEU A 262 3.62 -29.57 -2.25
C LEU A 262 3.91 -29.94 -0.79
N LEU A 263 5.19 -30.08 -0.45
CA LEU A 263 5.61 -30.27 0.94
C LEU A 263 5.40 -28.97 1.77
N PRO A 264 5.20 -29.07 3.09
CA PRO A 264 5.18 -27.89 3.95
C PRO A 264 6.45 -27.03 3.79
N GLY A 265 6.28 -25.73 3.65
CA GLY A 265 7.32 -24.72 3.43
C GLY A 265 7.69 -24.49 1.96
N ALA A 266 7.24 -25.34 1.04
CA ALA A 266 7.47 -25.23 -0.40
C ALA A 266 6.99 -23.89 -0.97
N LEU A 267 7.75 -23.29 -1.88
CA LEU A 267 7.33 -22.08 -2.60
C LEU A 267 6.62 -22.46 -3.92
N LEU A 268 5.41 -21.95 -4.08
CA LEU A 268 4.63 -21.99 -5.30
C LEU A 268 4.70 -20.61 -5.95
N LEU A 269 5.13 -20.53 -7.21
CA LEU A 269 5.06 -19.33 -8.04
C LEU A 269 3.89 -19.47 -9.01
N TYR A 270 2.98 -18.51 -9.01
CA TYR A 270 1.88 -18.41 -9.95
C TYR A 270 2.09 -17.19 -10.86
N PHE A 271 1.94 -17.41 -12.17
CA PHE A 271 1.88 -16.36 -13.17
C PHE A 271 0.58 -16.49 -13.96
N ALA A 272 -0.11 -15.37 -14.19
CA ALA A 272 -1.16 -15.31 -15.19
C ALA A 272 -0.55 -15.18 -16.59
N PRO A 273 -1.24 -15.62 -17.66
CA PRO A 273 -0.73 -15.57 -19.02
C PRO A 273 -0.35 -14.16 -19.50
N GLN A 274 -1.07 -13.14 -19.03
CA GLN A 274 -0.80 -11.74 -19.31
C GLN A 274 0.36 -11.15 -18.50
N PHE A 275 0.93 -11.90 -17.54
CA PHE A 275 2.04 -11.41 -16.73
C PHE A 275 3.36 -11.52 -17.48
N THR A 276 3.98 -10.38 -17.74
CA THR A 276 5.29 -10.36 -18.41
C THR A 276 6.39 -10.12 -17.40
N ILE A 277 7.21 -11.14 -17.16
CA ILE A 277 8.34 -11.08 -16.24
C ILE A 277 9.50 -10.37 -16.93
N ARG A 278 10.13 -9.46 -16.19
CA ARG A 278 11.34 -8.77 -16.65
C ARG A 278 12.47 -9.76 -16.88
N PRO A 279 13.05 -9.81 -18.08
CA PRO A 279 14.19 -10.65 -18.39
C PRO A 279 15.36 -10.56 -17.39
N ASP A 280 15.66 -9.37 -16.89
CA ASP A 280 16.76 -9.16 -15.96
C ASP A 280 16.43 -9.54 -14.52
N SER A 281 15.15 -9.59 -14.16
CA SER A 281 14.67 -10.20 -12.91
C SER A 281 15.02 -11.68 -12.83
N TRP A 282 15.24 -12.34 -13.97
CA TRP A 282 15.72 -13.73 -14.03
C TRP A 282 17.21 -13.91 -13.77
N HIS A 283 18.03 -12.89 -14.04
CA HIS A 283 19.47 -12.96 -13.79
C HIS A 283 19.79 -12.98 -12.29
N ARG A 284 19.03 -12.21 -11.51
CA ARG A 284 18.99 -12.42 -10.05
C ARG A 284 18.24 -13.72 -9.76
N GLY A 285 17.21 -14.03 -10.55
CA GLY A 285 16.34 -15.19 -10.41
C GLY A 285 15.12 -14.76 -9.63
N VAL A 286 13.91 -14.93 -10.15
CA VAL A 286 12.68 -14.54 -9.43
C VAL A 286 12.65 -15.16 -8.05
N VAL A 287 12.95 -16.45 -7.94
CA VAL A 287 13.11 -17.12 -6.63
C VAL A 287 14.15 -16.42 -5.78
N GLU A 288 15.31 -16.03 -6.31
CA GLU A 288 16.29 -15.28 -5.54
C GLU A 288 15.76 -13.88 -5.18
N LEU A 289 15.06 -13.15 -6.05
CA LEU A 289 14.45 -11.87 -5.67
C LEU A 289 13.46 -12.03 -4.51
N LEU A 290 12.70 -13.13 -4.50
CA LEU A 290 11.74 -13.46 -3.45
C LEU A 290 12.39 -14.04 -2.19
N LEU A 291 13.52 -14.76 -2.31
CA LEU A 291 14.20 -15.45 -1.20
C LEU A 291 15.40 -14.68 -0.63
N ASN A 292 16.05 -13.85 -1.44
CA ASN A 292 17.31 -13.18 -1.13
C ASN A 292 17.03 -11.86 -0.40
N ARG A 293 17.16 -11.94 0.92
CA ARG A 293 17.03 -10.84 1.89
C ARG A 293 17.88 -9.61 1.58
N SER A 294 18.91 -9.75 0.75
CA SER A 294 19.85 -8.68 0.38
C SER A 294 19.56 -8.04 -0.98
N ALA A 295 18.87 -8.73 -1.89
CA ALA A 295 18.68 -8.29 -3.28
C ALA A 295 17.29 -7.74 -3.56
N SER A 296 16.26 -8.27 -2.90
CA SER A 296 15.10 -7.45 -2.60
C SER A 296 15.53 -6.50 -1.48
N ARG A 297 15.24 -5.21 -1.62
CA ARG A 297 14.87 -4.44 -0.44
C ARG A 297 13.42 -4.84 -0.20
N PRO A 298 13.10 -5.96 0.48
CA PRO A 298 11.72 -6.17 0.84
C PRO A 298 11.37 -4.94 1.68
N THR A 299 10.30 -4.31 1.29
CA THR A 299 9.77 -3.08 1.87
C THR A 299 9.53 -3.27 3.39
N SER A 300 9.48 -4.53 3.84
CA SER A 300 9.61 -5.01 5.22
C SER A 300 11.07 -5.12 5.73
N LEU A 301 11.54 -4.09 6.43
CA LEU A 301 12.82 -4.03 7.18
C LEU A 301 12.92 -4.94 8.44
N GLY A 302 12.17 -6.05 8.51
CA GLY A 302 12.13 -6.93 9.66
C GLY A 302 13.23 -8.00 9.65
N ARG A 303 13.99 -8.14 10.76
CA ARG A 303 15.07 -9.14 10.92
C ARG A 303 14.65 -10.62 10.80
N TYR A 304 13.34 -10.95 10.66
CA TYR A 304 12.87 -12.32 10.87
C TYR A 304 11.79 -12.91 9.96
N ALA A 305 11.24 -12.24 8.95
CA ALA A 305 10.20 -12.87 8.10
C ALA A 305 10.62 -12.92 6.63
N ALA A 306 11.02 -14.12 6.18
CA ALA A 306 10.87 -14.45 4.77
C ALA A 306 9.36 -14.52 4.54
N GLY A 307 8.79 -13.56 3.81
CA GLY A 307 7.35 -13.49 3.58
C GLY A 307 6.75 -14.85 3.23
N VAL A 308 5.52 -15.08 3.69
CA VAL A 308 4.75 -16.28 3.35
C VAL A 308 4.12 -16.10 1.98
N ILE A 309 3.64 -14.89 1.69
CA ILE A 309 2.92 -14.54 0.48
C ILE A 309 3.63 -13.35 -0.16
N PHE A 310 3.86 -13.41 -1.47
CA PHE A 310 4.48 -12.36 -2.24
C PHE A 310 3.50 -11.89 -3.29
N VAL A 311 3.27 -10.58 -3.31
CA VAL A 311 2.32 -9.95 -4.24
C VAL A 311 2.99 -8.73 -4.87
N PRO A 312 2.64 -8.34 -6.11
CA PRO A 312 3.11 -7.09 -6.69
C PRO A 312 2.66 -5.92 -5.80
N ASP A 313 3.58 -5.02 -5.52
CA ASP A 313 3.25 -3.74 -4.91
C ASP A 313 2.49 -2.86 -5.93
N SER A 314 1.68 -1.92 -5.45
CA SER A 314 0.84 -1.07 -6.30
C SER A 314 0.63 0.31 -5.69
N TRP A 315 0.56 1.34 -6.53
CA TRP A 315 0.54 2.75 -6.14
C TRP A 315 -0.80 3.40 -6.46
N HIS A 316 -1.10 4.52 -5.80
CA HIS A 316 -2.36 5.26 -5.98
C HIS A 316 -2.60 5.63 -7.45
N GLY A 317 -3.76 5.25 -7.98
CA GLY A 317 -4.14 5.54 -9.36
C GLY A 317 -3.78 4.45 -10.36
N ALA A 318 -3.14 3.36 -9.93
CA ALA A 318 -3.11 2.10 -10.68
C ALA A 318 -4.28 1.19 -10.29
N ASP A 319 -4.36 0.03 -10.95
CA ASP A 319 -5.16 -1.10 -10.45
C ASP A 319 -4.76 -1.46 -9.01
N CYS A 320 -5.71 -1.90 -8.18
CA CYS A 320 -5.50 -2.26 -6.77
C CYS A 320 -4.47 -3.39 -6.58
N ALA A 321 -4.91 -4.63 -6.36
CA ALA A 321 -4.03 -5.77 -6.26
C ALA A 321 -4.06 -6.54 -7.59
N ASN A 322 -2.91 -6.69 -8.23
CA ASN A 322 -2.82 -7.47 -9.46
C ASN A 322 -2.58 -8.96 -9.12
N THR A 323 -3.49 -9.83 -9.53
CA THR A 323 -3.41 -11.30 -9.33
C THR A 323 -2.54 -12.00 -10.37
N ASP A 324 -1.97 -11.26 -11.32
CA ASP A 324 -1.17 -11.80 -12.42
C ASP A 324 0.17 -12.38 -11.96
N PHE A 325 0.60 -12.03 -10.76
CA PHE A 325 1.69 -12.69 -10.07
C PHE A 325 1.33 -12.93 -8.62
N VAL A 326 1.53 -14.16 -8.16
CA VAL A 326 1.41 -14.49 -6.74
C VAL A 326 2.47 -15.53 -6.43
N ALA A 327 3.25 -15.35 -5.36
CA ALA A 327 4.07 -16.44 -4.83
C ALA A 327 3.66 -16.77 -3.40
N ILE A 328 3.50 -18.05 -3.08
CA ILE A 328 2.98 -18.48 -1.78
C ILE A 328 3.79 -19.66 -1.27
N ARG A 329 4.15 -19.60 0.02
CA ARG A 329 4.70 -20.76 0.72
C ARG A 329 3.59 -21.65 1.23
N ASN A 330 3.75 -22.95 1.04
CA ASN A 330 2.86 -23.97 1.58
C ASN A 330 2.96 -24.00 3.11
N THR A 331 2.19 -23.15 3.77
CA THR A 331 2.13 -23.01 5.21
C THR A 331 0.66 -22.85 5.58
N PRO A 332 0.27 -23.08 6.85
CA PRO A 332 -1.10 -22.83 7.27
C PRO A 332 -1.57 -21.40 6.96
N VAL A 333 -0.68 -20.42 7.03
CA VAL A 333 -0.99 -19.02 6.69
C VAL A 333 -1.25 -18.85 5.18
N GLY A 334 -0.41 -19.47 4.33
CA GLY A 334 -0.58 -19.44 2.87
C GLY A 334 -1.84 -20.17 2.40
N GLU A 335 -2.13 -21.35 2.95
CA GLU A 335 -3.37 -22.10 2.68
C GLU A 335 -4.61 -21.30 3.08
N ARG A 336 -4.57 -20.62 4.23
CA ARG A 336 -5.67 -19.78 4.71
C ARG A 336 -5.88 -18.56 3.83
N PHE A 337 -4.81 -17.90 3.38
CA PHE A 337 -4.92 -16.82 2.41
C PHE A 337 -5.63 -17.26 1.13
N ILE A 338 -5.24 -18.40 0.57
CA ILE A 338 -5.88 -18.94 -0.64
C ILE A 338 -7.34 -19.32 -0.39
N GLN A 339 -7.64 -19.90 0.77
CA GLN A 339 -9.01 -20.18 1.18
C GLN A 339 -9.85 -18.91 1.25
N LEU A 340 -9.32 -17.84 1.87
CA LEU A 340 -9.99 -16.55 1.96
C LEU A 340 -10.20 -15.96 0.56
N TRP A 341 -9.15 -15.95 -0.27
CA TRP A 341 -9.25 -15.47 -1.64
C TRP A 341 -10.33 -16.22 -2.41
N ARG A 342 -10.35 -17.55 -2.34
CA ARG A 342 -11.38 -18.38 -2.96
C ARG A 342 -12.79 -18.01 -2.48
N ASP A 343 -12.98 -17.87 -1.18
CA ASP A 343 -14.28 -17.56 -0.58
C ASP A 343 -14.74 -16.15 -0.98
N LYS A 344 -13.82 -15.18 -1.05
CA LYS A 344 -14.11 -13.80 -1.48
C LYS A 344 -14.32 -13.67 -2.99
N SER A 345 -13.63 -14.47 -3.81
CA SER A 345 -13.89 -14.55 -5.26
C SER A 345 -15.29 -15.10 -5.56
N GLY A 346 -15.91 -15.79 -4.61
CA GLY A 346 -17.29 -16.26 -4.71
C GLY A 346 -18.37 -15.27 -4.32
N TRP A 347 -18.00 -14.06 -3.88
CA TRP A 347 -18.97 -13.01 -3.56
C TRP A 347 -19.68 -12.55 -4.83
N ALA A 348 -20.99 -12.42 -4.75
CA ALA A 348 -21.76 -12.10 -5.93
C ALA A 348 -21.45 -10.68 -6.43
N GLY A 349 -21.14 -10.55 -7.71
CA GLY A 349 -20.77 -9.27 -8.32
C GLY A 349 -19.33 -8.79 -8.03
N SER A 350 -18.52 -9.55 -7.30
CA SER A 350 -17.09 -9.24 -7.07
C SER A 350 -16.22 -9.84 -8.18
N SER A 351 -15.10 -9.20 -8.52
CA SER A 351 -14.05 -9.82 -9.34
C SER A 351 -13.12 -10.73 -8.54
N VAL A 352 -12.35 -11.57 -9.23
CA VAL A 352 -11.31 -12.41 -8.61
C VAL A 352 -10.21 -11.53 -8.00
N GLU A 353 -9.86 -10.43 -8.68
CA GLU A 353 -8.92 -9.41 -8.22
C GLU A 353 -9.44 -8.66 -6.98
N ALA A 354 -10.73 -8.32 -6.92
CA ALA A 354 -11.31 -7.70 -5.73
C ALA A 354 -11.28 -8.66 -4.53
N GLY A 355 -11.62 -9.94 -4.75
CA GLY A 355 -11.50 -10.97 -3.71
C GLY A 355 -10.05 -11.15 -3.21
N PHE A 356 -9.07 -11.06 -4.12
CA PHE A 356 -7.64 -11.09 -3.78
C PHE A 356 -7.22 -9.86 -2.97
N ALA A 357 -7.57 -8.66 -3.46
CA ALA A 357 -7.28 -7.38 -2.83
C ALA A 357 -7.85 -7.30 -1.40
N GLU A 358 -9.11 -7.70 -1.22
CA GLU A 358 -9.75 -7.78 0.10
C GLU A 358 -9.12 -8.83 1.00
N SER A 359 -8.61 -9.94 0.45
CA SER A 359 -7.92 -10.96 1.25
C SER A 359 -6.59 -10.44 1.80
N ILE A 360 -5.89 -9.57 1.04
CA ILE A 360 -4.68 -8.88 1.50
C ILE A 360 -5.02 -7.92 2.65
N LEU A 361 -6.02 -7.05 2.50
CA LEU A 361 -6.40 -6.10 3.55
C LEU A 361 -6.81 -6.81 4.84
N GLU A 362 -7.54 -7.92 4.72
CA GLU A 362 -7.94 -8.75 5.86
C GLU A 362 -6.74 -9.23 6.67
N MET A 363 -5.81 -9.90 6.01
CA MET A 363 -4.70 -10.55 6.69
C MET A 363 -3.68 -9.53 7.22
N VAL A 364 -3.43 -8.45 6.48
CA VAL A 364 -2.61 -7.33 6.99
C VAL A 364 -3.33 -6.62 8.15
N GLY A 365 -4.66 -6.49 8.09
CA GLY A 365 -5.49 -5.94 9.16
C GLY A 365 -5.41 -6.75 10.45
N VAL A 366 -5.51 -8.08 10.36
CA VAL A 366 -5.32 -9.01 11.49
C VAL A 366 -3.93 -8.89 12.08
N GLU A 367 -2.90 -8.87 11.22
CA GLU A 367 -1.52 -8.71 11.66
C GLU A 367 -1.33 -7.39 12.43
N MET A 368 -1.86 -6.30 11.89
CA MET A 368 -1.75 -4.97 12.49
C MET A 368 -2.57 -4.85 13.78
N SER A 369 -3.76 -5.49 13.85
CA SER A 369 -4.56 -5.62 15.06
C SER A 369 -3.75 -6.30 16.16
N GLY A 370 -3.17 -7.46 15.86
CA GLY A 370 -2.31 -8.20 16.80
C GLY A 370 -1.13 -7.37 17.31
N ARG A 371 -0.45 -6.64 16.41
CA ARG A 371 0.71 -5.78 16.78
C ARG A 371 0.35 -4.56 17.61
N THR A 372 -0.86 -4.04 17.41
CA THR A 372 -1.32 -2.82 18.09
C THR A 372 -2.28 -3.10 19.24
N LEU A 373 -2.46 -4.36 19.62
CA LEU A 373 -3.42 -4.79 20.64
C LEU A 373 -4.84 -4.30 20.32
N GLY A 374 -5.24 -4.39 19.05
CA GLY A 374 -6.54 -3.99 18.53
C GLY A 374 -6.70 -2.49 18.27
N ALA A 375 -5.67 -1.65 18.51
CA ALA A 375 -5.80 -0.21 18.28
C ALA A 375 -5.90 0.17 16.80
N VAL A 376 -5.37 -0.66 15.90
CA VAL A 376 -5.47 -0.51 14.44
C VAL A 376 -5.87 -1.86 13.85
N ALA A 377 -7.02 -1.92 13.20
CA ALA A 377 -7.51 -3.12 12.51
C ALA A 377 -8.14 -2.72 11.16
N TYR A 378 -8.21 -3.66 10.23
CA TYR A 378 -9.04 -3.46 9.04
C TYR A 378 -10.51 -3.66 9.41
N ASN A 379 -11.35 -2.68 9.10
CA ASN A 379 -12.78 -2.69 9.37
C ASN A 379 -13.59 -2.78 8.07
N HIS A 380 -13.10 -3.56 7.10
CA HIS A 380 -13.78 -3.81 5.82
C HIS A 380 -14.31 -2.56 5.10
N SER A 381 -13.71 -1.38 5.33
CA SER A 381 -14.27 -0.10 4.88
C SER A 381 -14.35 0.01 3.35
N CYS A 382 -13.58 -0.80 2.63
CA CYS A 382 -13.59 -0.87 1.18
C CYS A 382 -14.54 -1.95 0.63
N ALA A 383 -15.05 -2.86 1.45
CA ALA A 383 -15.86 -3.99 0.99
C ALA A 383 -17.18 -3.56 0.33
N ALA A 384 -17.81 -2.48 0.79
CA ALA A 384 -19.01 -1.96 0.13
C ALA A 384 -18.72 -1.50 -1.33
N LEU A 385 -17.48 -1.08 -1.61
CA LEU A 385 -17.04 -0.68 -2.94
C LEU A 385 -16.65 -1.89 -3.80
N VAL A 386 -16.52 -3.11 -3.23
CA VAL A 386 -16.32 -4.33 -4.04
C VAL A 386 -17.60 -4.81 -4.73
N LEU A 387 -18.77 -4.35 -4.26
CA LEU A 387 -20.06 -4.72 -4.82
C LEU A 387 -20.54 -3.69 -5.84
N PRO A 388 -21.37 -4.09 -6.81
CA PRO A 388 -22.00 -3.14 -7.72
C PRO A 388 -22.77 -2.08 -6.92
N ASN A 389 -22.60 -0.81 -7.30
CA ASN A 389 -23.42 0.27 -6.78
C ASN A 389 -24.86 0.14 -7.32
N TRP A 390 -25.74 1.04 -6.90
CA TRP A 390 -27.12 1.10 -7.36
C TRP A 390 -27.26 1.32 -8.88
N LEU A 391 -26.19 1.67 -9.61
CA LEU A 391 -26.17 1.72 -11.07
C LEU A 391 -25.85 0.37 -11.73
N GLY A 392 -25.66 -0.69 -10.93
CA GLY A 392 -25.07 -1.95 -11.39
C GLY A 392 -23.60 -1.79 -11.78
N GLN A 393 -22.99 -0.65 -11.44
CA GLN A 393 -21.62 -0.32 -11.83
C GLN A 393 -20.66 -0.61 -10.70
N PHE A 394 -19.54 -1.21 -11.06
CA PHE A 394 -18.41 -1.36 -10.17
C PHE A 394 -17.56 -0.10 -10.21
N ASP A 395 -17.52 0.68 -9.12
CA ASP A 395 -16.59 1.79 -9.03
C ASP A 395 -15.19 1.27 -8.66
N LYS A 396 -14.58 0.58 -9.62
CA LYS A 396 -13.23 0.02 -9.49
C LYS A 396 -12.25 1.06 -9.00
N LYS A 397 -12.38 2.30 -9.49
CA LYS A 397 -11.47 3.40 -9.15
C LYS A 397 -11.62 3.80 -7.68
N ALA A 398 -12.84 4.03 -7.21
CA ALA A 398 -13.09 4.33 -5.80
C ALA A 398 -12.64 3.16 -4.90
N TYR A 399 -12.93 1.93 -5.30
CA TYR A 399 -12.46 0.74 -4.59
C TYR A 399 -10.92 0.73 -4.48
N CYS A 400 -10.20 0.89 -5.58
CA CYS A 400 -8.74 0.89 -5.59
C CYS A 400 -8.17 2.01 -4.73
N GLN A 401 -8.75 3.22 -4.80
CA GLN A 401 -8.33 4.35 -3.95
C GLN A 401 -8.54 4.07 -2.46
N CYS A 402 -9.69 3.51 -2.09
CA CYS A 402 -9.95 3.06 -0.72
C CYS A 402 -8.91 2.02 -0.30
N TRP A 403 -8.72 0.99 -1.14
CA TRP A 403 -7.79 -0.10 -0.88
C TRP A 403 -6.36 0.40 -0.63
N HIS A 404 -5.85 1.31 -1.48
CA HIS A 404 -4.51 1.88 -1.30
C HIS A 404 -4.40 2.70 -0.01
N SER A 405 -5.42 3.52 0.32
CA SER A 405 -5.44 4.33 1.54
C SER A 405 -5.41 3.46 2.80
N ILE A 406 -6.22 2.39 2.80
CA ILE A 406 -6.27 1.45 3.92
C ILE A 406 -4.96 0.64 4.00
N LEU A 407 -4.46 0.13 2.88
CA LEU A 407 -3.21 -0.61 2.87
C LEU A 407 -2.03 0.28 3.31
N GLU A 408 -2.02 1.55 2.95
CA GLU A 408 -1.04 2.54 3.41
C GLU A 408 -1.10 2.74 4.92
N THR A 409 -2.30 2.78 5.49
CA THR A 409 -2.49 2.86 6.94
C THR A 409 -2.03 1.60 7.67
N LEU A 410 -2.33 0.42 7.10
CA LEU A 410 -2.06 -0.87 7.75
C LEU A 410 -0.61 -1.33 7.59
N ALA A 411 -0.04 -1.19 6.39
CA ALA A 411 1.28 -1.69 6.04
C ALA A 411 2.32 -0.58 5.83
N GLY A 412 1.92 0.66 5.54
CA GLY A 412 2.82 1.76 5.16
C GLY A 412 2.75 2.10 3.67
N PRO A 413 3.42 3.18 3.22
CA PRO A 413 3.26 3.68 1.86
C PRO A 413 3.87 2.72 0.82
N TYR A 414 3.49 2.91 -0.44
CA TYR A 414 4.04 2.16 -1.58
C TYR A 414 5.56 2.06 -1.51
N ARG A 415 6.10 0.86 -1.76
CA ARG A 415 7.51 0.48 -1.60
C ARG A 415 8.10 0.53 -0.20
N LEU A 416 7.30 0.83 0.82
CA LEU A 416 7.71 0.82 2.23
C LEU A 416 6.73 0.01 3.09
N ARG A 417 5.83 -0.75 2.45
CA ARG A 417 4.87 -1.64 3.11
C ARG A 417 5.56 -2.70 3.96
N LYS A 418 5.09 -2.92 5.17
CA LYS A 418 5.65 -3.87 6.14
C LYS A 418 4.58 -4.85 6.57
N SER A 419 4.83 -6.12 6.34
CA SER A 419 4.03 -7.23 6.83
C SER A 419 4.95 -8.42 7.12
N ASP A 420 4.65 -9.19 8.16
CA ASP A 420 5.28 -10.47 8.48
C ASP A 420 4.73 -11.58 7.58
N VAL A 421 3.51 -11.39 7.07
CA VAL A 421 2.80 -12.34 6.20
C VAL A 421 3.12 -12.06 4.73
N PHE A 422 3.00 -10.80 4.31
CA PHE A 422 3.15 -10.35 2.93
C PHE A 422 4.50 -9.70 2.66
N SER A 423 5.08 -10.03 1.51
CA SER A 423 6.16 -9.31 0.89
C SER A 423 5.63 -8.60 -0.36
N PHE A 424 5.56 -7.28 -0.31
CA PHE A 424 5.17 -6.45 -1.44
C PHE A 424 6.37 -6.29 -2.38
N VAL A 425 6.31 -7.00 -3.50
CA VAL A 425 7.39 -7.05 -4.50
C VAL A 425 7.27 -5.83 -5.38
N ASP A 426 8.33 -5.02 -5.44
CA ASP A 426 8.36 -3.87 -6.35
C ASP A 426 8.09 -4.35 -7.79
N PRO A 427 6.97 -3.94 -8.40
CA PRO A 427 6.60 -4.41 -9.73
C PRO A 427 7.61 -3.95 -10.78
N GLU A 428 8.38 -2.88 -10.55
CA GLU A 428 9.51 -2.55 -11.42
C GLU A 428 10.58 -3.63 -11.39
N SER A 429 10.81 -4.26 -10.24
CA SER A 429 11.82 -5.30 -10.11
C SER A 429 11.35 -6.65 -10.64
N LEU A 430 10.08 -6.79 -11.05
CA LEU A 430 9.49 -8.08 -11.43
C LEU A 430 8.82 -8.07 -12.81
N ALA A 431 8.08 -7.01 -13.15
CA ALA A 431 7.16 -6.97 -14.27
C ALA A 431 7.59 -5.95 -15.33
N VAL A 432 7.44 -6.35 -16.59
CA VAL A 432 7.62 -5.50 -17.77
C VAL A 432 6.38 -4.63 -18.03
N ASN A 433 5.20 -5.13 -17.68
CA ASN A 433 3.91 -4.48 -17.94
C ASN A 433 3.55 -3.38 -16.93
N PHE A 434 4.51 -2.89 -16.14
CA PHE A 434 4.26 -1.88 -15.10
C PHE A 434 4.06 -0.45 -15.64
N ALA A 435 4.10 -0.23 -16.96
CA ALA A 435 3.53 0.99 -17.51
C ALA A 435 2.02 0.91 -17.33
N ALA A 436 1.47 1.74 -16.42
CA ALA A 436 0.04 1.75 -16.15
C ALA A 436 -0.73 1.83 -17.48
N ARG A 437 -1.74 0.98 -17.63
CA ARG A 437 -2.62 0.94 -18.81
C ARG A 437 -3.10 2.34 -19.19
N ASP A 438 -3.39 3.15 -18.18
CA ASP A 438 -3.84 4.53 -18.24
C ASP A 438 -2.79 5.49 -18.83
N VAL A 439 -1.50 5.19 -18.69
CA VAL A 439 -0.41 5.96 -19.33
C VAL A 439 -0.39 5.70 -20.83
N VAL A 440 -0.70 4.48 -21.25
CA VAL A 440 -0.78 4.12 -22.67
C VAL A 440 -2.10 4.64 -23.26
N GLU A 441 -3.24 4.29 -22.67
CA GLU A 441 -4.57 4.68 -23.13
C GLU A 441 -4.83 6.19 -23.01
N GLY A 442 -4.40 6.83 -21.92
CA GLY A 442 -4.60 8.27 -21.69
C GLY A 442 -3.68 9.19 -22.51
N SER A 443 -2.61 8.65 -23.10
CA SER A 443 -1.72 9.41 -23.98
C SER A 443 -2.26 9.52 -25.42
N GLY A 444 -3.30 8.75 -25.77
CA GLY A 444 -3.78 8.61 -27.15
C GLY A 444 -2.76 7.96 -28.10
N ALA A 445 -1.59 7.55 -27.60
CA ALA A 445 -0.58 6.87 -28.39
C ALA A 445 -1.03 5.43 -28.64
N THR A 446 -1.09 5.06 -29.91
CA THR A 446 -1.10 3.63 -30.26
C THR A 446 0.26 3.03 -29.88
N LEU A 447 0.29 1.77 -29.47
CA LEU A 447 1.55 1.07 -29.18
C LEU A 447 2.53 1.09 -30.38
N GLU A 448 2.02 1.28 -31.60
CA GLU A 448 2.79 1.43 -32.84
C GLU A 448 3.49 2.79 -32.96
N GLU A 449 2.96 3.86 -32.36
CA GLU A 449 3.52 5.21 -32.36
C GLU A 449 4.56 5.44 -31.26
N LEU A 450 4.75 4.48 -30.35
CA LEU A 450 5.79 4.51 -29.34
C LEU A 450 7.15 4.12 -29.95
N HIS A 451 7.84 5.10 -30.52
CA HIS A 451 9.20 4.93 -31.03
C HIS A 451 10.27 5.19 -29.96
N LEU A 452 11.15 4.21 -29.73
CA LEU A 452 12.37 4.40 -28.92
C LEU A 452 13.41 5.17 -29.74
N VAL A 453 13.82 6.34 -29.25
CA VAL A 453 14.84 7.17 -29.89
C VAL A 453 16.18 6.74 -29.34
N SER A 454 16.99 6.08 -30.18
CA SER A 454 18.42 5.92 -29.96
C SER A 454 19.07 7.29 -30.09
N SER A 455 19.69 7.82 -29.03
CA SER A 455 20.60 8.94 -29.22
C SER A 455 21.79 8.41 -30.02
N GLU A 456 21.88 8.82 -31.28
CA GLU A 456 23.03 8.53 -32.13
C GLU A 456 24.30 9.05 -31.47
N LEU A 457 25.16 8.14 -31.00
CA LEU A 457 26.63 8.24 -30.89
C LEU A 457 27.09 7.15 -29.92
N TYR A 458 27.33 5.94 -30.45
CA TYR A 458 28.41 4.99 -30.13
C TYR A 458 28.00 3.56 -30.53
N SER A 459 28.80 3.00 -31.41
CA SER A 459 28.60 1.77 -32.18
C SER A 459 28.92 0.48 -31.42
N LEU A 460 28.26 0.20 -30.29
CA LEU A 460 28.18 -1.14 -29.71
C LEU A 460 26.74 -1.37 -29.24
N GLN A 461 26.13 -2.45 -29.73
CA GLN A 461 24.67 -2.64 -29.79
C GLN A 461 23.93 -2.36 -28.48
N PRO A 462 23.05 -1.34 -28.44
CA PRO A 462 22.07 -1.21 -27.39
C PRO A 462 21.00 -2.29 -27.57
N LEU A 463 20.88 -3.22 -26.63
CA LEU A 463 19.65 -3.98 -26.44
C LEU A 463 18.84 -3.30 -25.32
N THR A 464 17.86 -2.53 -25.78
CA THR A 464 16.94 -1.69 -25.01
C THR A 464 15.69 -2.53 -24.65
N PRO A 465 15.25 -2.59 -23.38
CA PRO A 465 14.15 -3.46 -22.95
C PRO A 465 12.77 -3.09 -23.49
N PHE A 466 12.04 -4.17 -23.73
CA PHE A 466 10.79 -4.31 -24.46
C PHE A 466 9.62 -4.28 -23.49
N ALA A 467 8.65 -3.38 -23.67
CA ALA A 467 7.37 -3.36 -22.94
C ALA A 467 6.38 -4.35 -23.58
N VAL A 468 6.54 -5.59 -23.15
CA VAL A 468 5.88 -6.83 -23.55
C VAL A 468 4.44 -7.13 -23.11
N ASN A 469 3.35 -6.46 -23.49
CA ASN A 469 2.02 -7.01 -23.09
C ASN A 469 1.68 -8.31 -23.85
N TRP A 470 1.83 -9.48 -23.21
CA TRP A 470 1.58 -10.81 -23.78
C TRP A 470 0.13 -11.03 -24.29
N GLY A 471 -0.83 -10.23 -23.83
CA GLY A 471 -2.20 -10.25 -24.31
C GLY A 471 -2.36 -9.55 -25.66
N GLY A 472 -1.90 -10.18 -26.74
CA GLY A 472 -2.36 -9.88 -28.11
C GLY A 472 -1.29 -9.42 -29.11
N PHE A 473 -0.49 -10.34 -29.65
CA PHE A 473 0.52 -10.00 -30.65
C PHE A 473 0.29 -10.55 -32.05
N GLY A 474 0.49 -9.65 -33.02
CA GLY A 474 0.84 -10.01 -34.39
C GLY A 474 2.32 -10.46 -34.55
N PRO A 475 2.72 -10.91 -35.75
CA PRO A 475 3.99 -11.60 -36.01
C PRO A 475 5.29 -10.83 -35.68
N GLU A 476 5.26 -9.50 -35.69
CA GLU A 476 6.45 -8.65 -35.53
C GLU A 476 6.94 -8.59 -34.08
N ARG A 477 6.01 -8.50 -33.13
CA ARG A 477 6.32 -8.45 -31.70
C ARG A 477 6.80 -9.82 -31.19
N ARG A 478 6.38 -10.90 -31.85
CA ARG A 478 6.93 -12.26 -31.66
C ARG A 478 8.40 -12.34 -32.05
N GLN A 479 8.77 -11.87 -33.24
CA GLN A 479 10.15 -11.91 -33.71
C GLN A 479 11.09 -11.14 -32.78
N LEU A 480 10.65 -9.98 -32.28
CA LEU A 480 11.42 -9.16 -31.34
C LEU A 480 11.68 -9.88 -30.00
N ALA A 481 10.68 -10.59 -29.45
CA ALA A 481 10.85 -11.41 -28.26
C ALA A 481 11.87 -12.56 -28.48
N MET A 482 11.76 -13.24 -29.63
CA MET A 482 12.66 -14.33 -30.00
C MET A 482 14.10 -13.88 -30.17
N ASP A 483 14.31 -12.75 -30.85
CA ASP A 483 15.63 -12.16 -31.03
C ASP A 483 16.23 -11.73 -29.69
N TYR A 484 15.41 -11.20 -28.78
CA TYR A 484 15.88 -10.84 -27.45
C TYR A 484 16.28 -12.06 -26.61
N LEU A 485 15.44 -13.09 -26.54
CA LEU A 485 15.75 -14.34 -25.82
C LEU A 485 17.02 -14.99 -26.38
N ARG A 486 17.17 -15.00 -27.71
CA ARG A 486 18.35 -15.50 -28.41
C ARG A 486 19.60 -14.67 -28.10
N LEU A 487 19.53 -13.35 -28.27
CA LEU A 487 20.68 -12.46 -28.13
C LEU A 487 21.14 -12.34 -26.68
N ARG A 488 20.21 -12.36 -25.71
CA ARG A 488 20.53 -12.12 -24.30
C ARG A 488 20.78 -13.39 -23.50
N PHE A 489 20.06 -14.47 -23.80
CA PHE A 489 20.13 -15.71 -23.02
C PHE A 489 20.67 -16.90 -23.82
N GLY A 490 21.03 -16.71 -25.10
CA GLY A 490 21.38 -17.82 -25.97
C GLY A 490 20.22 -18.80 -26.17
N PHE A 491 18.97 -18.34 -25.97
CA PHE A 491 17.81 -19.20 -26.13
C PHE A 491 17.64 -19.58 -27.60
N HIS A 492 17.58 -20.87 -27.87
CA HIS A 492 17.35 -21.43 -29.20
C HIS A 492 16.06 -22.25 -29.19
N MET A 493 15.26 -22.13 -30.24
CA MET A 493 14.03 -22.94 -30.47
C MET A 493 14.29 -24.46 -30.59
N SER A 494 15.51 -24.92 -30.37
CA SER A 494 15.88 -26.34 -30.44
C SER A 494 15.47 -27.13 -29.20
N GLY A 495 14.87 -26.50 -28.19
CA GLY A 495 14.38 -27.15 -26.96
C GLY A 495 15.48 -27.51 -25.94
N GLU A 496 16.74 -27.18 -26.21
CA GLU A 496 17.83 -27.37 -25.25
C GLU A 496 17.94 -26.15 -24.32
N CYS A 497 17.83 -26.40 -23.01
CA CYS A 497 18.12 -25.41 -21.98
C CYS A 497 19.56 -24.91 -22.09
N ALA A 498 19.75 -23.75 -22.72
CA ALA A 498 21.07 -23.12 -22.73
C ALA A 498 21.49 -22.83 -21.28
N LEU A 499 22.69 -23.30 -20.90
CA LEU A 499 23.28 -22.94 -19.61
C LEU A 499 23.36 -21.41 -19.53
N PRO A 500 23.03 -20.80 -18.37
CA PRO A 500 23.11 -19.36 -18.23
C PRO A 500 24.51 -18.88 -18.62
N PRO A 501 24.65 -17.83 -19.46
CA PRO A 501 25.96 -17.32 -19.85
C PRO A 501 26.78 -17.01 -18.60
N GLN A 502 27.98 -17.59 -18.51
CA GLN A 502 28.73 -17.72 -17.26
C GLN A 502 29.12 -16.40 -16.58
N THR A 503 28.98 -15.24 -17.23
CA THR A 503 29.26 -13.94 -16.60
C THR A 503 28.58 -12.85 -17.41
N LEU A 504 27.37 -12.47 -17.04
CA LEU A 504 26.83 -11.17 -17.43
C LEU A 504 27.23 -10.17 -16.34
N ALA A 505 28.04 -9.17 -16.71
CA ALA A 505 28.42 -8.08 -15.83
C ALA A 505 27.15 -7.45 -15.21
N LEU A 506 27.22 -7.10 -13.91
CA LEU A 506 26.20 -6.31 -13.22
C LEU A 506 25.98 -5.00 -13.99
N HIS A 507 24.98 -4.97 -14.87
CA HIS A 507 24.56 -3.73 -15.52
C HIS A 507 23.57 -2.97 -14.63
N ALA A 508 23.54 -1.65 -14.82
CA ALA A 508 22.73 -0.71 -14.04
C ALA A 508 21.25 -1.11 -14.02
N ALA A 509 20.60 -0.86 -12.88
CA ALA A 509 19.19 -1.17 -12.68
C ALA A 509 18.31 -0.44 -13.70
N PHE A 510 17.63 -1.20 -14.55
CA PHE A 510 16.69 -0.67 -15.53
C PHE A 510 15.39 -0.23 -14.82
N GLY A 511 14.80 0.91 -15.21
CA GLY A 511 13.47 1.34 -14.74
C GLY A 511 13.26 2.85 -14.59
N THR A 512 14.22 3.58 -14.00
CA THR A 512 14.08 5.02 -13.72
C THR A 512 14.31 5.89 -14.96
N THR A 513 15.37 5.61 -15.72
CA THR A 513 15.79 6.45 -16.86
C THR A 513 14.79 6.44 -18.02
N ALA A 514 14.25 5.28 -18.38
CA ALA A 514 13.26 5.17 -19.47
C ALA A 514 11.96 5.93 -19.16
N ARG A 515 11.55 5.96 -17.89
CA ARG A 515 10.37 6.68 -17.43
C ARG A 515 10.60 8.19 -17.40
N HIS A 516 11.78 8.62 -16.96
CA HIS A 516 12.18 10.03 -17.06
C HIS A 516 12.24 10.50 -18.52
N ILE A 517 12.79 9.70 -19.45
CA ILE A 517 12.78 10.00 -20.90
C ILE A 517 11.35 10.18 -21.41
N HIS A 518 10.43 9.27 -21.05
CA HIS A 518 9.03 9.36 -21.46
C HIS A 518 8.34 10.62 -20.90
N CYS A 519 8.49 10.90 -19.61
CA CYS A 519 7.99 12.12 -18.98
C CYS A 519 8.51 13.39 -19.70
N CYS A 520 9.79 13.39 -20.08
CA CYS A 520 10.40 14.52 -20.77
C CYS A 520 9.91 14.72 -22.19
N LYS A 521 9.70 13.63 -22.94
CA LYS A 521 9.08 13.69 -24.27
C LYS A 521 7.64 14.19 -24.21
N TRP A 522 6.86 13.71 -23.24
CA TRP A 522 5.49 14.16 -23.01
C TRP A 522 5.44 15.66 -22.68
N ARG A 523 6.31 16.15 -21.77
CA ARG A 523 6.43 17.60 -21.47
C ARG A 523 6.82 18.44 -22.70
N GLN A 524 7.69 17.92 -23.58
CA GLN A 524 8.02 18.59 -24.84
C GLN A 524 6.82 18.64 -25.79
N GLN A 525 6.06 17.56 -25.91
CA GLN A 525 4.86 17.51 -26.75
C GLN A 525 3.78 18.48 -26.25
N VAL A 526 3.52 18.53 -24.93
CA VAL A 526 2.57 19.46 -24.33
C VAL A 526 3.00 20.91 -24.55
N SER A 527 4.29 21.24 -24.34
CA SER A 527 4.81 22.60 -24.56
C SER A 527 4.81 23.04 -26.03
N GLN A 528 4.92 22.09 -26.97
CA GLN A 528 4.79 22.37 -28.41
C GLN A 528 3.32 22.53 -28.84
N SER A 529 2.41 21.78 -28.22
CA SER A 529 0.97 21.83 -28.53
C SER A 529 0.26 23.11 -28.06
N SER A 530 0.84 23.87 -27.13
CA SER A 530 0.24 25.09 -26.55
C SER A 530 0.18 26.31 -27.48
N THR A 531 0.46 26.13 -28.78
CA THR A 531 0.36 27.19 -29.80
C THR A 531 -0.94 27.13 -30.61
N ALA A 532 -1.85 26.18 -30.36
CA ALA A 532 -3.18 26.13 -30.95
C ALA A 532 -4.26 26.47 -29.89
N ASN A 533 -5.24 27.30 -30.27
CA ASN A 533 -6.28 27.92 -29.43
C ASN A 533 -7.27 26.97 -28.69
N HIS A 534 -6.93 25.69 -28.48
CA HIS A 534 -7.71 24.77 -27.66
C HIS A 534 -6.80 24.15 -26.60
N ARG A 535 -6.86 24.69 -25.38
CA ARG A 535 -6.33 24.00 -24.19
C ARG A 535 -7.31 22.87 -23.85
N PRO A 536 -6.95 21.59 -23.91
CA PRO A 536 -7.61 20.62 -23.06
C PRO A 536 -7.27 20.98 -21.61
N GLU A 537 -8.28 21.17 -20.76
CA GLU A 537 -8.10 21.25 -19.32
C GLU A 537 -7.65 19.88 -18.80
N VAL A 538 -6.37 19.57 -18.98
CA VAL A 538 -5.74 18.44 -18.29
C VAL A 538 -5.49 18.91 -16.87
N SER A 539 -6.23 18.34 -15.91
CA SER A 539 -6.15 18.69 -14.50
C SER A 539 -4.71 18.52 -14.00
N SER A 540 -4.26 19.37 -13.07
CA SER A 540 -2.93 19.25 -12.43
C SER A 540 -2.72 17.88 -11.75
N ALA A 541 -3.80 17.17 -11.43
CA ALA A 541 -3.78 15.81 -10.91
C ALA A 541 -3.38 14.75 -11.95
N ASP A 542 -3.61 14.99 -13.24
CA ASP A 542 -3.18 14.08 -14.31
C ASP A 542 -1.72 14.35 -14.73
N GLN A 543 -1.24 15.58 -14.52
CA GLN A 543 0.16 15.97 -14.71
C GLN A 543 1.11 15.31 -13.70
N SER A 544 0.66 14.97 -12.48
CA SER A 544 1.50 14.31 -11.47
C SER A 544 1.53 12.78 -11.60
N LYS A 545 0.48 12.17 -12.16
CA LYS A 545 0.37 10.70 -12.26
C LYS A 545 1.33 10.08 -13.28
N ALA A 546 1.58 10.74 -14.42
CA ALA A 546 2.43 10.16 -15.47
C ALA A 546 3.95 10.27 -15.19
N CYS A 547 4.36 11.11 -14.23
CA CYS A 547 5.76 11.52 -14.04
C CYS A 547 6.34 11.26 -12.64
N THR A 548 5.62 10.61 -11.74
CA THR A 548 6.10 10.40 -10.35
C THR A 548 7.03 9.19 -10.24
N ALA A 549 8.33 9.45 -10.39
CA ALA A 549 9.36 8.83 -9.56
C ALA A 549 9.74 9.80 -8.42
N TYR A 550 10.51 9.32 -7.44
CA TYR A 550 10.98 9.95 -6.17
C TYR A 550 11.47 11.42 -6.18
N ARG A 551 11.40 12.15 -7.31
CA ARG A 551 11.61 13.59 -7.45
C ARG A 551 10.96 14.07 -8.76
N PHE A 552 10.43 15.29 -8.79
CA PHE A 552 10.00 15.96 -10.02
C PHE A 552 11.14 16.05 -11.05
N VAL A 553 10.91 15.54 -12.25
CA VAL A 553 11.82 15.71 -13.39
C VAL A 553 11.68 17.15 -13.91
N THR A 554 12.67 18.00 -13.68
CA THR A 554 12.63 19.41 -14.11
C THR A 554 12.81 19.55 -15.62
N GLN A 555 12.66 20.77 -16.14
CA GLN A 555 12.93 21.05 -17.55
C GLN A 555 14.43 20.94 -17.87
N GLU A 556 15.31 21.26 -16.91
CA GLU A 556 16.75 20.99 -17.06
C GLU A 556 17.05 19.48 -17.02
N ASP A 557 16.44 18.72 -16.11
CA ASP A 557 16.59 17.26 -16.06
C ASP A 557 16.19 16.68 -17.43
N CYS A 558 15.09 17.17 -18.03
CA CYS A 558 14.67 16.75 -19.35
C CYS A 558 15.62 17.13 -20.48
N ALA A 559 16.24 18.31 -20.42
CA ALA A 559 17.26 18.68 -21.41
C ALA A 559 18.48 17.76 -21.31
N ALA A 560 18.93 17.42 -20.09
CA ALA A 560 20.06 16.53 -19.84
C ALA A 560 19.75 15.08 -20.28
N ILE A 561 18.62 14.54 -19.83
CA ILE A 561 18.14 13.19 -20.18
C ILE A 561 18.02 13.01 -21.70
N LEU A 562 17.40 13.97 -22.39
CA LEU A 562 17.17 13.88 -23.83
C LEU A 562 18.45 14.13 -24.64
N ALA A 563 19.44 14.82 -24.06
CA ALA A 563 20.77 14.97 -24.65
C ALA A 563 21.64 13.71 -24.50
N GLY A 564 21.11 12.61 -23.94
CA GLY A 564 21.87 11.39 -23.68
C GLY A 564 22.95 11.60 -22.62
N GLN A 565 22.89 12.69 -21.88
CA GLN A 565 23.67 12.82 -20.67
C GLN A 565 23.05 11.82 -19.70
N ASP A 566 23.86 10.90 -19.20
CA ASP A 566 23.60 10.43 -17.85
C ASP A 566 23.55 11.73 -17.06
N ILE A 567 22.34 12.14 -16.65
CA ILE A 567 22.26 12.78 -15.34
C ILE A 567 23.00 11.75 -14.53
N ALA A 568 24.21 12.10 -14.10
CA ALA A 568 24.75 11.44 -12.96
C ALA A 568 23.53 11.28 -12.06
N ARG A 569 23.33 10.08 -11.54
CA ARG A 569 22.87 10.12 -10.19
C ARG A 569 23.86 11.08 -9.52
N ASP A 570 23.49 12.35 -9.40
CA ASP A 570 23.34 12.91 -8.10
C ASP A 570 22.46 11.87 -7.35
N ASP A 571 23.08 10.72 -7.01
CA ASP A 571 23.53 10.50 -5.68
C ASP A 571 23.99 11.88 -5.14
N VAL A 572 23.04 12.82 -4.92
CA VAL A 572 22.80 13.29 -3.57
C VAL A 572 22.82 11.97 -2.84
N PRO A 573 23.97 11.58 -2.24
CA PRO A 573 24.14 10.32 -1.56
C PRO A 573 22.84 10.15 -0.83
N SER A 574 22.02 9.17 -1.25
CA SER A 574 20.64 9.02 -0.76
C SER A 574 20.75 9.27 0.72
N SER A 575 20.19 10.38 1.23
CA SER A 575 20.59 10.91 2.53
C SER A 575 20.68 9.73 3.46
N THR A 576 21.90 9.38 3.88
CA THR A 576 22.09 8.05 4.46
C THR A 576 21.45 8.15 5.83
N CYS A 577 20.24 7.63 5.93
CA CYS A 577 19.51 7.65 7.17
C CYS A 577 20.08 6.55 8.04
N GLU A 578 20.87 6.95 9.03
CA GLU A 578 21.39 6.07 10.05
C GLU A 578 20.46 6.11 11.26
N ARG A 579 20.09 4.92 11.78
CA ARG A 579 19.34 4.85 13.03
C ARG A 579 20.33 4.95 14.19
N SER A 580 20.28 6.05 14.91
CA SER A 580 20.97 6.26 16.19
C SER A 580 20.18 5.67 17.36
N ASP A 581 20.76 5.69 18.56
CA ASP A 581 20.08 5.33 19.82
C ASP A 581 18.85 6.22 20.13
N PHE A 582 18.75 7.36 19.46
CA PHE A 582 17.77 8.42 19.71
C PHE A 582 16.80 8.64 18.56
N GLY A 583 16.86 7.82 17.49
CA GLY A 583 16.00 7.96 16.32
C GLY A 583 16.75 7.86 14.99
N LEU A 584 16.04 8.09 13.90
CA LEU A 584 16.58 8.09 12.54
C LEU A 584 17.15 9.47 12.21
N ILE A 585 18.41 9.54 11.76
CA ILE A 585 19.06 10.78 11.32
C ILE A 585 19.50 10.59 9.87
N CYS A 586 19.03 11.46 8.98
CA CYS A 586 19.37 11.46 7.57
C CYS A 586 20.50 12.45 7.28
N ALA A 587 21.65 11.93 6.84
CA ALA A 587 22.82 12.75 6.56
C ALA A 587 22.67 13.55 5.25
N HIS A 588 23.02 14.83 5.29
CA HIS A 588 23.37 15.63 4.10
C HIS A 588 24.84 15.43 3.75
N VAL A 589 25.23 15.74 2.51
CA VAL A 589 26.63 15.61 2.06
C VAL A 589 27.52 16.64 2.74
N SER A 590 26.97 17.82 2.99
CA SER A 590 27.65 18.95 3.62
C SER A 590 26.70 19.73 4.54
N HIS A 591 27.24 20.63 5.36
CA HIS A 591 26.42 21.56 6.14
C HIS A 591 25.72 22.56 5.22
N GLU A 592 26.37 22.98 4.14
CA GLU A 592 25.81 23.86 3.12
C GLU A 592 24.57 23.23 2.45
N ASP A 593 24.61 21.93 2.13
CA ASP A 593 23.49 21.20 1.56
C ASP A 593 22.30 21.15 2.52
N TYR A 594 22.58 20.95 3.81
CA TYR A 594 21.57 21.03 4.86
C TYR A 594 20.95 22.44 4.91
N VAL A 595 21.78 23.48 4.94
CA VAL A 595 21.32 24.89 4.97
C VAL A 595 20.44 25.20 3.76
N ASP A 596 20.84 24.81 2.56
CA ASP A 596 20.09 25.07 1.33
C ASP A 596 18.77 24.29 1.27
N SER A 597 18.75 23.07 1.80
CA SER A 597 17.52 22.30 1.98
C SER A 597 16.55 23.00 2.93
N GLN A 598 17.03 23.47 4.09
CA GLN A 598 16.20 24.20 5.05
C GLN A 598 15.67 25.51 4.45
N ARG A 599 16.49 26.27 3.71
CA ARG A 599 16.06 27.49 3.02
C ARG A 599 14.92 27.22 2.06
N ARG A 600 15.06 26.20 1.21
CA ARG A 600 14.04 25.82 0.23
C ARG A 600 12.72 25.45 0.90
N ALA A 601 12.79 24.57 1.90
CA ALA A 601 11.60 24.14 2.63
C ALA A 601 10.92 25.30 3.38
N ASN A 602 11.69 26.23 3.96
CA ASN A 602 11.13 27.43 4.57
C ASN A 602 10.37 28.30 3.54
N TRP A 603 10.92 28.50 2.33
CA TRP A 603 10.24 29.26 1.27
C TRP A 603 8.93 28.61 0.82
N GLU A 604 8.94 27.29 0.63
CA GLU A 604 7.74 26.52 0.23
C GLU A 604 6.67 26.53 1.32
N LYS A 605 7.10 26.43 2.58
CA LYS A 605 6.23 26.39 3.76
C LYS A 605 5.98 27.78 4.35
N LEU A 606 6.34 28.87 3.66
CA LEU A 606 6.30 30.20 4.25
C LEU A 606 4.89 30.53 4.71
N SER A 607 3.84 30.23 3.94
CA SER A 607 2.43 30.46 4.28
C SER A 607 1.86 29.47 5.31
N PHE A 608 2.62 28.46 5.72
CA PHE A 608 2.18 27.39 6.61
C PHE A 608 2.66 27.61 8.05
N GLN A 609 1.70 27.62 8.98
CA GLN A 609 1.96 27.79 10.41
C GLN A 609 1.68 26.50 11.17
N TRP A 610 2.72 25.91 11.78
CA TRP A 610 2.60 24.66 12.53
C TRP A 610 2.01 24.88 13.93
N ALA A 611 2.61 25.78 14.71
CA ALA A 611 2.16 26.05 16.07
C ALA A 611 0.80 26.78 16.07
N ALA A 612 -0.10 26.41 16.98
CA ALA A 612 -1.36 27.12 17.17
C ALA A 612 -1.27 28.15 18.30
N ARG A 613 -1.81 29.34 18.08
CA ARG A 613 -1.84 30.42 19.09
C ARG A 613 -2.39 29.97 20.45
N GLY A 614 -3.48 29.20 20.46
CA GLY A 614 -4.09 28.71 21.70
C GLY A 614 -3.14 27.84 22.53
N HIS A 615 -2.30 27.05 21.86
CA HIS A 615 -1.28 26.22 22.50
C HIS A 615 -0.17 27.08 23.11
N ILE A 616 0.38 28.04 22.35
CA ILE A 616 1.40 28.97 22.85
C ILE A 616 0.91 29.79 24.05
N VAL A 617 -0.35 30.25 24.03
CA VAL A 617 -0.96 30.96 25.17
C VAL A 617 -1.05 30.06 26.41
N GLN A 618 -1.35 28.77 26.25
CA GLN A 618 -1.35 27.82 27.36
C GLN A 618 0.06 27.63 27.94
N LEU A 619 1.07 27.44 27.08
CA LEU A 619 2.47 27.34 27.51
C LEU A 619 2.92 28.62 28.24
N ALA A 620 2.55 29.80 27.75
CA ALA A 620 2.85 31.06 28.41
C ALA A 620 2.20 31.19 29.80
N ARG A 621 0.97 30.70 29.99
CA ARG A 621 0.33 30.65 31.32
C ARG A 621 1.06 29.69 32.25
N TRP A 622 1.47 28.54 31.73
CA TRP A 622 2.26 27.57 32.50
C TRP A 622 3.59 28.19 32.92
N LEU A 623 4.31 28.85 32.02
CA LEU A 623 5.56 29.56 32.30
C LEU A 623 5.39 30.59 33.43
N LYS A 624 4.35 31.42 33.38
CA LYS A 624 4.07 32.41 34.44
C LYS A 624 3.86 31.79 35.81
N SER A 625 3.28 30.60 35.85
CA SER A 625 2.89 29.94 37.08
C SER A 625 4.04 29.14 37.69
N ASN A 626 4.96 28.64 36.86
CA ASN A 626 5.96 27.66 37.27
C ASN A 626 7.41 28.15 37.15
N LEU A 627 7.69 29.15 36.32
CA LEU A 627 9.06 29.61 36.06
C LEU A 627 9.37 30.90 36.82
N LYS A 628 10.50 30.92 37.54
CA LYS A 628 11.06 32.13 38.13
C LYS A 628 11.78 32.96 37.06
N VAL A 629 11.03 33.82 36.38
CA VAL A 629 11.54 34.69 35.32
C VAL A 629 12.58 35.66 35.88
N ARG A 630 13.79 35.67 35.31
CA ARG A 630 14.90 36.53 35.71
C ARG A 630 15.24 37.57 34.66
N TYR A 631 15.28 37.19 33.39
CA TYR A 631 15.75 38.06 32.30
C TYR A 631 14.63 38.66 31.46
N GLN A 632 13.42 38.10 31.55
CA GLN A 632 12.30 38.38 30.64
C GLN A 632 12.69 38.13 29.17
N PHE A 633 13.55 37.15 28.91
CA PHE A 633 14.10 36.81 27.60
C PHE A 633 13.79 35.36 27.20
N GLY A 634 13.17 35.17 26.03
CA GLY A 634 12.83 33.86 25.47
C GLY A 634 13.30 33.69 24.03
N ILE A 635 13.50 32.45 23.60
CA ILE A 635 13.89 32.12 22.21
C ILE A 635 12.93 31.08 21.64
N CYS A 636 12.45 31.28 20.42
CA CYS A 636 11.71 30.31 19.63
C CYS A 636 12.57 29.89 18.43
N HIS A 637 13.01 28.63 18.37
CA HIS A 637 13.79 28.13 17.22
C HIS A 637 12.88 27.62 16.10
N GLY A 638 13.26 27.85 14.84
CA GLY A 638 12.52 27.39 13.65
C GLY A 638 11.21 28.13 13.42
N SER A 639 11.16 29.42 13.73
CA SER A 639 9.91 30.20 13.83
C SER A 639 9.33 30.67 12.49
N ARG A 640 10.04 30.48 11.36
CA ARG A 640 9.63 30.97 10.02
C ARG A 640 9.11 32.42 10.05
N GLN A 641 7.79 32.61 9.94
CA GLN A 641 7.10 33.92 9.96
C GLN A 641 7.12 34.65 11.32
N GLY A 642 7.53 33.98 12.39
CA GLY A 642 7.71 34.59 13.69
C GLY A 642 6.44 34.71 14.55
N TRP A 643 5.45 33.85 14.32
CA TRP A 643 4.20 33.90 15.07
C TRP A 643 4.35 33.44 16.52
N GLU A 644 5.20 32.45 16.78
CA GLU A 644 5.45 31.88 18.10
C GLU A 644 5.94 32.96 19.07
N GLN A 645 6.99 33.70 18.71
CA GLN A 645 7.52 34.76 19.57
C GLN A 645 6.52 35.89 19.77
N SER A 646 5.74 36.25 18.74
CA SER A 646 4.70 37.28 18.83
C SER A 646 3.60 36.85 19.83
N TRP A 647 3.16 35.59 19.77
CA TRP A 647 2.15 35.07 20.68
C TRP A 647 2.68 34.91 22.11
N PHE A 648 3.93 34.46 22.30
CA PHE A 648 4.56 34.46 23.62
C PHE A 648 4.67 35.88 24.19
N GLN A 649 5.14 36.86 23.41
CA GLN A 649 5.23 38.26 23.86
C GLN A 649 3.88 38.79 24.35
N GLN A 650 2.83 38.60 23.57
CA GLN A 650 1.47 39.01 23.93
C GLN A 650 0.97 38.28 25.19
N ALA A 651 1.17 36.96 25.27
CA ALA A 651 0.64 36.15 26.37
C ALA A 651 1.41 36.33 27.68
N LEU A 652 2.72 36.57 27.61
CA LEU A 652 3.59 36.77 28.78
C LEU A 652 3.39 38.16 29.40
N GLY A 653 3.21 39.20 28.59
CA GLY A 653 2.90 40.54 29.09
C GLY A 653 3.92 41.10 30.10
N TRP A 654 5.19 40.68 30.03
CA TRP A 654 6.23 41.28 30.84
C TRP A 654 6.52 42.71 30.37
N ARG A 655 7.11 43.55 31.23
CA ARG A 655 7.32 44.97 30.90
C ARG A 655 8.45 45.17 29.89
N ASN A 656 9.47 44.31 29.93
CA ASN A 656 10.63 44.34 29.04
C ASN A 656 10.77 42.99 28.31
N VAL A 657 9.67 42.44 27.77
CA VAL A 657 9.74 41.13 27.08
C VAL A 657 10.60 41.25 25.83
N SER A 658 11.61 40.39 25.74
CA SER A 658 12.23 40.05 24.47
C SER A 658 11.99 38.58 24.21
N VAL A 659 11.06 38.22 23.32
CA VAL A 659 11.04 36.88 22.75
C VAL A 659 11.45 37.04 21.31
N ILE A 660 12.48 36.31 20.93
CA ILE A 660 13.00 36.30 19.56
C ILE A 660 12.72 34.96 18.91
N GLY A 661 12.51 34.98 17.60
CA GLY A 661 12.55 33.81 16.73
C GLY A 661 13.95 33.64 16.12
N THR A 662 14.33 32.42 15.74
CA THR A 662 15.46 32.17 14.85
C THR A 662 15.02 31.39 13.62
N GLU A 663 15.54 31.76 12.46
CA GLU A 663 15.29 31.09 11.19
C GLU A 663 16.56 31.11 10.33
N ILE A 664 16.90 30.02 9.64
CA ILE A 664 18.16 29.91 8.88
C ILE A 664 18.08 30.59 7.50
N SER A 665 16.85 30.77 7.01
CA SER A 665 16.52 31.46 5.77
C SER A 665 16.65 32.98 5.84
N GLU A 666 16.95 33.61 4.71
CA GLU A 666 16.92 35.06 4.50
C GLU A 666 15.55 35.69 4.75
N SER A 667 14.45 34.94 4.63
CA SER A 667 13.11 35.45 4.95
C SER A 667 12.97 35.86 6.42
N ALA A 668 13.88 35.42 7.30
CA ALA A 668 13.93 35.87 8.68
C ALA A 668 13.96 37.40 8.81
N ASP A 669 14.63 38.07 7.88
CA ASP A 669 14.81 39.54 7.88
C ASP A 669 13.48 40.28 7.62
N ASP A 670 12.47 39.59 7.09
CA ASP A 670 11.14 40.14 6.79
C ASP A 670 10.17 40.11 7.98
N PHE A 671 10.51 39.40 9.06
CA PHE A 671 9.61 39.17 10.18
C PHE A 671 10.10 39.82 11.48
N PRO A 672 9.21 40.50 12.23
CA PRO A 672 9.60 41.20 13.44
C PRO A 672 10.10 40.24 14.51
N ASN A 673 11.18 40.62 15.19
CA ASN A 673 11.82 39.84 16.23
C ASN A 673 12.29 38.44 15.76
N THR A 674 12.44 38.20 14.45
CA THR A 674 13.07 36.99 13.93
C THR A 674 14.51 37.31 13.54
N LEU A 675 15.46 36.48 13.97
CA LEU A 675 16.86 36.61 13.62
C LEU A 675 17.24 35.54 12.61
N ARG A 676 17.92 35.95 11.53
CA ARG A 676 18.59 35.02 10.62
C ARG A 676 19.73 34.32 11.35
N TRP A 677 19.54 33.06 11.76
CA TRP A 677 20.46 32.34 12.61
C TRP A 677 20.26 30.82 12.53
N ASP A 678 21.35 30.04 12.39
CA ASP A 678 21.31 28.58 12.53
C ASP A 678 21.14 28.22 14.01
N PHE A 679 20.09 27.47 14.35
CA PHE A 679 19.82 27.10 15.74
C PHE A 679 20.86 26.14 16.34
N HIS A 680 21.80 25.60 15.56
CA HIS A 680 22.96 24.86 16.09
C HIS A 680 24.05 25.79 16.64
N ASP A 681 24.00 27.08 16.32
CA ASP A 681 24.94 28.09 16.78
C ASP A 681 24.39 28.90 17.95
N VAL A 682 25.25 29.23 18.90
CA VAL A 682 24.91 30.05 20.07
C VAL A 682 25.53 31.43 19.93
N LYS A 683 24.70 32.47 20.05
CA LYS A 683 25.19 33.84 20.19
C LYS A 683 25.64 34.08 21.63
N GLU A 684 26.83 34.64 21.81
CA GLU A 684 27.40 34.94 23.13
C GLU A 684 26.45 35.77 24.03
N SER A 685 25.68 36.67 23.42
CA SER A 685 24.70 37.48 24.14
C SER A 685 23.54 36.68 24.75
N TRP A 686 23.32 35.43 24.35
CA TRP A 686 22.25 34.57 24.86
C TRP A 686 22.71 33.67 26.01
N VAL A 687 24.02 33.38 26.09
CA VAL A 687 24.57 32.41 27.05
C VAL A 687 24.15 32.77 28.48
N SER A 688 23.47 31.83 29.14
CA SER A 688 22.95 31.94 30.51
C SER A 688 22.06 33.16 30.77
N LYS A 689 21.36 33.67 29.75
CA LYS A 689 20.50 34.86 29.83
C LYS A 689 19.07 34.62 29.36
N THR A 690 18.74 33.40 28.93
CA THR A 690 17.40 33.06 28.45
C THR A 690 16.61 32.35 29.55
N ASP A 691 15.37 32.80 29.82
CA ASP A 691 14.46 32.16 30.76
C ASP A 691 13.82 30.90 30.16
N PHE A 692 13.48 30.91 28.87
CA PHE A 692 12.98 29.72 28.19
C PHE A 692 13.39 29.64 26.72
N VAL A 693 13.55 28.40 26.25
CA VAL A 693 13.68 28.07 24.82
C VAL A 693 12.48 27.23 24.43
N TYR A 694 11.80 27.60 23.34
CA TYR A 694 10.72 26.85 22.72
C TYR A 694 11.13 26.39 21.33
N THR A 695 10.73 25.18 20.94
CA THR A 695 10.91 24.70 19.57
C THR A 695 9.94 23.58 19.23
N ASN A 696 9.47 23.60 17.98
CA ASN A 696 8.76 22.54 17.29
C ASN A 696 9.55 22.08 16.04
N ALA A 697 10.85 22.37 15.99
CA ALA A 697 11.69 22.16 14.81
C ALA A 697 12.93 21.28 15.10
N LEU A 698 12.87 20.41 16.11
CA LEU A 698 14.02 19.52 16.41
C LEU A 698 14.19 18.43 15.35
N ASP A 699 13.11 18.01 14.70
CA ASP A 699 13.09 17.13 13.52
C ASP A 699 13.83 17.72 12.31
N HIS A 700 14.01 19.04 12.28
CA HIS A 700 14.87 19.71 11.30
C HIS A 700 16.36 19.69 11.66
N SER A 701 16.78 19.09 12.78
CA SER A 701 18.17 19.13 13.24
C SER A 701 19.00 17.97 12.71
N PHE A 702 20.06 18.25 11.94
CA PHE A 702 21.01 17.22 11.47
C PHE A 702 21.85 16.63 12.62
N ASN A 703 21.94 17.34 13.75
CA ASN A 703 22.58 16.86 14.97
C ASN A 703 21.76 17.28 16.20
N PRO A 704 20.69 16.53 16.55
CA PRO A 704 19.73 16.95 17.56
C PRO A 704 20.35 16.99 18.97
N GLN A 705 21.39 16.19 19.25
CA GLN A 705 22.15 16.31 20.49
C GLN A 705 22.92 17.63 20.58
N LEU A 706 23.58 18.04 19.50
CA LEU A 706 24.30 19.30 19.45
C LEU A 706 23.33 20.47 19.64
N ALA A 707 22.21 20.47 18.91
CA ALA A 707 21.18 21.49 19.04
C ALA A 707 20.72 21.65 20.49
N LEU A 708 20.31 20.55 21.15
CA LEU A 708 19.91 20.60 22.56
C LEU A 708 21.04 21.11 23.48
N ARG A 709 22.29 20.67 23.28
CA ARG A 709 23.44 21.16 24.06
C ARG A 709 23.66 22.65 23.90
N GLN A 710 23.44 23.18 22.71
CA GLN A 710 23.62 24.59 22.39
C GLN A 710 22.49 25.44 22.99
N TRP A 711 21.24 25.00 22.85
CA TRP A 711 20.08 25.67 23.45
C TRP A 711 20.17 25.71 24.98
N MET A 712 20.68 24.64 25.59
CA MET A 712 20.96 24.62 27.03
C MET A 712 21.94 25.70 27.46
N LYS A 713 22.98 26.03 26.67
CA LYS A 713 23.94 27.09 27.03
C LYS A 713 23.26 28.45 27.11
N CYS A 714 22.22 28.69 26.31
CA CYS A 714 21.44 29.93 26.36
C CYS A 714 20.63 30.05 27.66
N LEU A 715 20.07 28.94 28.15
CA LEU A 715 19.27 28.93 29.37
C LEU A 715 20.09 29.34 30.59
N HIS A 716 19.53 30.17 31.47
CA HIS A 716 20.08 30.36 32.81
C HIS A 716 19.87 29.10 33.68
N GLU A 717 20.41 29.08 34.89
CA GLU A 717 20.44 27.90 35.77
C GLU A 717 19.06 27.25 36.04
N ASP A 718 18.01 28.07 36.12
CA ASP A 718 16.62 27.65 36.30
C ASP A 718 15.77 27.86 35.04
N GLY A 719 16.41 28.04 33.89
CA GLY A 719 15.73 28.22 32.61
C GLY A 719 15.11 26.92 32.11
N LEU A 720 14.09 27.05 31.26
CA LEU A 720 13.29 25.93 30.77
C LEU A 720 13.44 25.69 29.27
N LEU A 721 13.67 24.43 28.89
CA LEU A 721 13.48 23.97 27.51
C LEU A 721 12.06 23.41 27.34
N MET A 722 11.34 23.88 26.32
CA MET A 722 10.04 23.37 25.90
C MET A 722 10.17 22.80 24.49
N LEU A 723 10.10 21.47 24.37
CA LEU A 723 10.29 20.74 23.12
C LEU A 723 8.98 20.09 22.67
N GLU A 724 8.41 20.54 21.55
CA GLU A 724 7.20 19.96 21.00
C GLU A 724 7.49 18.65 20.25
N HIS A 725 6.68 17.62 20.53
CA HIS A 725 6.69 16.33 19.85
C HIS A 725 5.28 15.97 19.39
N CYS A 726 5.17 15.61 18.11
CA CYS A 726 3.93 15.18 17.47
C CYS A 726 4.13 13.82 16.79
N SER A 727 3.05 13.15 16.37
CA SER A 727 3.16 11.92 15.58
C SER A 727 3.89 12.12 14.25
N SER A 728 3.88 13.36 13.73
CA SER A 728 4.65 13.80 12.58
C SER A 728 6.17 13.83 12.79
N HIS A 729 6.66 13.90 14.03
CA HIS A 729 8.11 13.95 14.30
C HIS A 729 8.73 12.55 14.41
N THR A 730 8.01 11.49 14.04
CA THR A 730 8.47 10.10 14.16
C THR A 730 9.35 9.67 12.99
N ASP A 731 10.11 8.59 13.18
CA ASP A 731 10.92 7.98 12.10
C ASP A 731 10.09 7.64 10.86
N ARG A 732 8.78 7.39 11.03
CA ARG A 732 7.84 7.21 9.92
C ARG A 732 7.77 8.43 9.02
N HIS A 733 7.85 9.66 9.50
CA HIS A 733 7.82 10.83 8.62
C HIS A 733 9.20 11.13 8.02
N SER A 734 10.29 11.05 8.78
CA SER A 734 11.64 11.23 8.22
C SER A 734 12.06 10.13 7.24
N SER A 735 11.35 8.98 7.22
CA SER A 735 11.55 7.91 6.23
C SER A 735 10.43 7.75 5.20
N ALA A 736 9.18 8.17 5.48
CA ALA A 736 8.05 8.11 4.55
C ALA A 736 7.76 9.42 3.82
N ALA A 737 8.22 10.57 4.31
CA ALA A 737 8.41 11.76 3.48
C ALA A 737 9.64 11.51 2.60
N GLY A 738 9.53 10.51 1.72
CA GLY A 738 10.65 10.00 0.96
C GLY A 738 11.22 11.12 0.10
N LEU A 739 12.44 11.56 0.40
CA LEU A 739 13.27 12.47 -0.42
C LEU A 739 12.66 13.84 -0.84
N ASP A 740 11.36 14.06 -0.71
CA ASP A 740 10.65 15.28 -1.12
C ASP A 740 10.72 16.37 -0.05
N ASP A 741 10.87 16.01 1.23
CA ASP A 741 11.08 16.97 2.32
C ASP A 741 12.46 16.75 2.96
N GLN A 742 13.51 17.10 2.22
CA GLN A 742 14.90 17.04 2.69
C GLN A 742 15.17 17.88 3.95
N SER A 743 14.17 18.63 4.44
CA SER A 743 14.29 19.46 5.63
C SER A 743 14.06 18.72 6.96
N ASP A 744 13.33 17.60 6.98
CA ASP A 744 12.99 16.88 8.21
C ASP A 744 13.99 15.73 8.49
N VAL A 745 15.24 16.11 8.71
CA VAL A 745 16.42 15.22 8.78
C VAL A 745 16.51 14.32 10.02
N PHE A 746 15.66 14.54 11.03
CA PHE A 746 15.63 13.75 12.26
C PHE A 746 14.20 13.29 12.60
N GLY A 747 14.03 11.99 12.79
CA GLY A 747 12.75 11.38 13.14
C GLY A 747 12.86 10.46 14.33
N ALA A 748 12.06 10.69 15.36
CA ALA A 748 12.10 9.90 16.59
C ALA A 748 10.73 9.81 17.27
N SER A 749 10.45 8.65 17.84
CA SER A 749 9.30 8.45 18.72
C SER A 749 9.40 9.34 19.96
N PHE A 750 8.25 9.55 20.62
CA PHE A 750 8.20 10.32 21.87
C PHE A 750 9.16 9.74 22.94
N ALA A 751 9.26 8.42 23.03
CA ALA A 751 10.16 7.76 23.97
C ALA A 751 11.64 7.99 23.62
N GLU A 752 11.98 8.03 22.33
CA GLU A 752 13.33 8.37 21.85
C GLU A 752 13.66 9.84 22.12
N TYR A 753 12.72 10.78 21.95
CA TYR A 753 12.87 12.19 22.38
C TYR A 753 13.20 12.31 23.88
N LEU A 754 12.51 11.56 24.73
CA LEU A 754 12.81 11.55 26.17
C LEU A 754 14.23 11.04 26.48
N ARG A 755 14.65 9.96 25.81
CA ARG A 755 16.03 9.45 25.95
C ARG A 755 17.06 10.47 25.46
N LEU A 756 16.77 11.15 24.36
CA LEU A 756 17.62 12.20 23.81
C LEU A 756 17.80 13.35 24.80
N VAL A 757 16.71 13.84 25.39
CA VAL A 757 16.74 14.88 26.44
C VAL A 757 17.60 14.42 27.62
N HIS A 758 17.41 13.20 28.11
CA HIS A 758 18.23 12.68 29.22
C HIS A 758 19.71 12.49 28.87
N SER A 759 20.04 12.24 27.59
CA SER A 759 21.42 12.08 27.11
C SER A 759 22.25 13.37 27.18
N VAL A 760 21.62 14.53 27.33
CA VAL A 760 22.27 15.84 27.37
C VAL A 760 22.15 16.52 28.75
N ASP A 761 22.10 15.75 29.84
CA ASP A 761 22.07 16.28 31.22
C ASP A 761 20.86 17.19 31.55
N LEU A 762 19.74 16.92 30.87
CA LEU A 762 18.44 17.49 31.20
C LEU A 762 17.60 16.49 31.99
N ASP A 763 16.83 17.03 32.94
CA ASP A 763 15.77 16.33 33.63
C ASP A 763 14.42 16.84 33.09
N VAL A 764 13.57 15.89 32.65
CA VAL A 764 12.19 16.19 32.25
C VAL A 764 11.40 16.47 33.51
N VAL A 765 10.81 17.65 33.57
CA VAL A 765 10.03 18.09 34.74
C VAL A 765 8.53 17.89 34.50
N GLU A 766 8.05 18.13 33.27
CA GLU A 766 6.65 17.94 32.92
C GLU A 766 6.48 17.58 31.44
N VAL A 767 5.35 16.96 31.11
CA VAL A 767 4.90 16.74 29.73
C VAL A 767 3.50 17.34 29.58
N LEU A 768 3.41 18.45 28.85
CA LEU A 768 2.15 19.15 28.60
C LEU A 768 1.48 18.60 27.34
N HIS A 769 0.17 18.42 27.38
CA HIS A 769 -0.60 17.98 26.21
C HIS A 769 -1.18 19.18 25.46
N ALA A 770 -1.10 19.15 24.13
CA ALA A 770 -1.79 20.13 23.31
C ALA A 770 -3.32 20.05 23.52
N PRO A 771 -4.08 21.17 23.46
CA PRO A 771 -5.51 21.15 23.67
C PRO A 771 -6.25 20.24 22.68
N LYS A 772 -7.08 19.31 23.19
CA LYS A 772 -7.90 18.39 22.36
C LYS A 772 -8.83 19.12 21.38
N ALA A 773 -9.26 20.34 21.74
CA ALA A 773 -10.19 21.16 20.96
C ALA A 773 -9.50 22.02 19.89
N SER A 774 -8.20 21.81 19.61
CA SER A 774 -7.56 22.54 18.52
C SER A 774 -8.20 22.15 17.18
N PRO A 775 -8.74 23.11 16.41
CA PRO A 775 -9.25 22.85 15.06
C PRO A 775 -8.12 22.47 14.08
N HIS A 776 -6.86 22.63 14.47
CA HIS A 776 -5.71 22.22 13.68
C HIS A 776 -5.50 20.70 13.81
N TRP A 777 -5.85 19.96 12.76
CA TRP A 777 -5.77 18.50 12.70
C TRP A 777 -4.37 17.97 13.06
N ALA A 778 -3.31 18.72 12.73
CA ALA A 778 -1.92 18.36 12.99
C ALA A 778 -1.56 18.32 14.48
N LEU A 779 -2.34 18.95 15.37
CA LEU A 779 -2.02 19.00 16.81
C LEU A 779 -2.64 17.87 17.65
N ARG A 780 -3.42 16.98 17.03
CA ARG A 780 -4.02 15.84 17.76
C ARG A 780 -2.92 14.85 18.16
N GLY A 781 -2.67 14.76 19.47
CA GLY A 781 -1.67 13.86 20.04
C GLY A 781 -0.31 14.50 20.29
N CYS A 782 -0.12 15.79 19.95
CA CYS A 782 1.10 16.52 20.26
C CYS A 782 1.27 16.76 21.76
N ARG A 783 2.53 16.79 22.18
CA ARG A 783 2.97 16.96 23.57
C ARG A 783 4.17 17.90 23.60
N VAL A 784 4.34 18.64 24.69
CA VAL A 784 5.52 19.48 24.93
C VAL A 784 6.27 18.93 26.12
N ILE A 785 7.52 18.55 25.89
CA ILE A 785 8.45 18.10 26.93
C ILE A 785 9.04 19.35 27.56
N CYS A 786 8.75 19.58 28.84
CA CYS A 786 9.34 20.63 29.65
C CYS A 786 10.54 20.04 30.38
N ALA A 787 11.74 20.55 30.13
CA ALA A 787 13.00 20.04 30.68
C ALA A 787 13.87 21.16 31.23
N VAL A 788 14.62 20.86 32.28
CA VAL A 788 15.57 21.78 32.95
C VAL A 788 16.94 21.12 33.08
N ARG A 789 17.97 21.92 33.34
CA ARG A 789 19.30 21.39 33.69
C ARG A 789 19.19 20.54 34.96
N ARG A 790 19.89 19.41 35.02
CA ARG A 790 19.89 18.53 36.21
C ARG A 790 20.35 19.23 37.49
N SER A 791 21.19 20.26 37.37
CA SER A 791 21.64 21.10 38.47
C SER A 791 20.61 22.15 38.92
N SER A 792 19.49 22.32 38.20
CA SER A 792 18.51 23.36 38.49
C SER A 792 17.85 23.11 39.85
N GLY A 793 17.63 24.20 40.59
CA GLY A 793 16.85 24.18 41.82
C GLY A 793 15.34 24.17 41.57
N LEU A 794 14.89 24.15 40.31
CA LEU A 794 13.49 24.12 39.92
C LEU A 794 12.86 22.76 40.30
N GLN A 795 12.39 22.67 41.53
CA GLN A 795 11.49 21.60 41.96
C GLN A 795 10.07 21.99 41.54
N ILE A 796 9.43 21.18 40.69
CA ILE A 796 7.99 21.36 40.45
C ILE A 796 7.26 21.08 41.76
N LEU A 797 6.62 22.12 42.31
CA LEU A 797 5.66 21.98 43.40
C LEU A 797 4.47 21.20 42.86
N ALA A 798 4.38 19.92 43.19
CA ALA A 798 3.43 18.97 42.61
C ALA A 798 1.98 19.13 43.06
N ASP A 799 1.61 20.27 43.65
CA ASP A 799 0.33 20.46 44.31
C ASP A 799 -0.50 21.51 43.55
N ASP A 800 -1.64 21.06 43.00
CA ASP A 800 -2.78 21.82 42.47
C ASP A 800 -3.02 21.99 40.94
N ILE A 801 -2.51 21.13 40.06
CA ILE A 801 -2.98 21.09 38.64
C ILE A 801 -3.63 19.74 38.28
N PRO A 802 -4.86 19.70 37.70
CA PRO A 802 -5.58 18.46 37.46
C PRO A 802 -4.95 17.59 36.35
N ARG A 803 -4.54 16.39 36.79
CA ARG A 803 -4.20 15.14 36.10
C ARG A 803 -4.42 15.07 34.58
N HIS A 804 -3.33 15.15 33.81
CA HIS A 804 -3.21 14.51 32.49
C HIS A 804 -1.78 13.98 32.26
N GLY A 805 -1.59 12.65 32.34
CA GLY A 805 -0.36 11.95 31.91
C GLY A 805 0.35 11.14 33.01
N PRO A 806 0.95 9.97 32.68
CA PRO A 806 1.67 9.15 33.66
C PRO A 806 2.92 9.87 34.18
N ARG A 807 3.10 9.83 35.51
CA ARG A 807 4.31 10.31 36.17
C ARG A 807 5.46 9.36 35.87
N LEU A 808 6.48 9.83 35.15
CA LEU A 808 7.78 9.16 35.11
C LEU A 808 8.42 9.31 36.50
N THR A 809 8.31 8.28 37.32
CA THR A 809 9.03 8.21 38.59
C THR A 809 10.50 7.91 38.31
N ARG A 810 11.40 8.69 38.91
CA ARG A 810 12.85 8.42 38.91
C ARG A 810 13.09 6.95 39.31
N GLY A 811 13.69 6.18 38.39
CA GLY A 811 14.39 4.96 38.76
C GLY A 811 15.64 5.34 39.55
N ALA A 812 15.84 4.66 40.68
CA ALA A 812 17.07 4.74 41.47
C ALA A 812 18.25 4.10 40.74
#